data_AF-A0A1S8BAW3-F1
#
_entry.id   AF-A0A1S8BAW3-F1
#
_cell.length_a   1.000
_cell.length_b   1.000
_cell.length_c   1.000
_cell.angle_alpha   90.00
_cell.angle_beta   90.00
_cell.angle_gamma   90.00
#
_symmetry.space_group_name_H-M   'P 1'
#
loop_
_entity.id
_entity.type
_entity.pdbx_description
1 polymer ?
#
loop_
_entity_poly.entity_id
_entity_poly.type
_entity_poly.pdbx_seq_one_letter_code
_entity_poly.pdbx_strand_id
1 'polypeptide(L)'
;LSTGQLVKDEYFTLFESVGALEIMDPKMDSGFLAPGETLEEDYDALRELLPEELVGIMDQLLCYEMSWHQGYPLSQTLFVSVHIDRLLWPEPRTIDEALFHRPSNPRAYLKRGSSNDPEGRYRYPGGKSPLLMVLRAYCLGLIKYCDNVIQRVTSRDYFEEEDFSTHTYSRQLLTRFPEDEIIDVISGEFELKESTRQALLSRLALREKLLIVTSPENPLEQQQDDWLAVRQHLQEIQDSYATGIPVKDAFSPKIQRRLASTVPPRPVVELPFPDACQVLLELCQDNLEVVRGTKLQTISPQEIMSYIWEFNSRRPQPLSYSRACLASLVFGNPNEMYEELLRKELEELVMPKDAVLNPVNWSFETSQNPLVPTDKRAVMASLVNDFTNRAVQAILTSLCQNRCRTRRELCHNLIAFNNLESDIQVLDQELHQLTDDILLYPFASWVYHMKLRQMEWILQLGFEQDIYLPDERAGMYWWLSSISASRVDLLERILAFIRQRHARFLQAGQSEDAAELLETQRHVESMLHATKGGSSLAEALCSLYMLLHYLNAVPTPPRPFGQPSLRYELRMKPFLVIDTPRLTPFEDFDKDLHPFGPYDAPERSLQEIVHRLTHDVENMVKEAKTEFAALKKLGAKVAKSEGVKEAWEKNVQNVLLSCISTGLAGATLAKLENSKSLSEIVAAKAVKMAEAEQGKKYHDWWVVPKVEVVE
;
A
#
# COMPACT_ATOMS: atom_id res chain seq x y z
N LEU A 1 44.27 -26.09 -15.29
CA LEU A 1 44.17 -24.64 -15.01
C LEU A 1 44.98 -24.34 -13.77
N SER A 2 45.66 -23.19 -13.73
CA SER A 2 46.31 -22.71 -12.51
C SER A 2 45.26 -22.20 -11.51
N THR A 3 45.58 -22.20 -10.22
CA THR A 3 44.71 -21.61 -9.19
C THR A 3 44.35 -20.17 -9.56
N GLY A 4 43.05 -19.83 -9.51
CA GLY A 4 42.52 -18.53 -9.90
C GLY A 4 42.14 -18.39 -11.38
N GLN A 5 42.33 -19.42 -12.20
CA GLN A 5 41.86 -19.44 -13.59
C GLN A 5 40.51 -20.15 -13.72
N LEU A 6 39.59 -19.54 -14.46
CA LEU A 6 38.27 -20.09 -14.79
C LEU A 6 38.09 -20.07 -16.30
N VAL A 7 37.67 -21.19 -16.88
CA VAL A 7 37.25 -21.26 -18.29
C VAL A 7 35.75 -21.02 -18.32
N LYS A 8 35.35 -19.94 -18.99
CA LYS A 8 33.97 -19.55 -19.20
C LYS A 8 33.85 -18.90 -20.57
N ASP A 9 32.63 -18.75 -21.06
CA ASP A 9 32.35 -17.86 -22.17
C ASP A 9 32.76 -16.41 -21.82
N GLU A 10 33.19 -15.62 -22.81
CA GLU A 10 33.63 -14.25 -22.59
C GLU A 10 32.53 -13.38 -21.96
N TYR A 11 31.28 -13.58 -22.40
CA TYR A 11 30.12 -12.79 -21.99
C TYR A 11 29.44 -13.29 -20.71
N PHE A 12 29.67 -14.56 -20.31
CA PHE A 12 29.12 -15.10 -19.06
C PHE A 12 29.75 -14.42 -17.83
N THR A 13 28.96 -13.91 -16.90
CA THR A 13 29.49 -13.20 -15.73
C THR A 13 29.54 -14.07 -14.47
N LEU A 14 30.53 -13.78 -13.61
CA LEU A 14 30.55 -14.03 -12.15
C LEU A 14 29.17 -14.08 -11.52
N PHE A 15 28.48 -12.97 -11.69
CA PHE A 15 27.24 -12.68 -10.98
C PHE A 15 26.09 -13.61 -11.39
N GLU A 16 26.00 -13.99 -12.67
CA GLU A 16 24.99 -14.94 -13.16
C GLU A 16 25.13 -16.33 -12.51
N SER A 17 26.35 -16.72 -12.14
CA SER A 17 26.60 -17.99 -11.45
C SER A 17 26.12 -18.03 -9.99
N VAL A 18 25.83 -16.87 -9.37
CA VAL A 18 25.40 -16.80 -7.96
C VAL A 18 24.02 -17.44 -7.75
N GLY A 19 23.18 -17.49 -8.79
CA GLY A 19 21.88 -18.16 -8.77
C GLY A 19 21.92 -19.64 -9.18
N ALA A 20 23.10 -20.21 -9.42
CA ALA A 20 23.21 -21.59 -9.88
C ALA A 20 22.84 -22.60 -8.78
N LEU A 21 22.17 -23.68 -9.17
CA LEU A 21 21.93 -24.83 -8.30
C LEU A 21 23.17 -25.72 -8.23
N GLU A 22 23.49 -26.19 -7.03
CA GLU A 22 24.58 -27.14 -6.79
C GLU A 22 24.01 -28.55 -6.71
N ILE A 23 24.37 -29.41 -7.68
CA ILE A 23 23.96 -30.82 -7.71
C ILE A 23 24.67 -31.58 -6.58
N MET A 24 23.98 -32.53 -5.95
CA MET A 24 24.40 -33.27 -4.76
C MET A 24 24.46 -32.45 -3.45
N ASP A 25 24.11 -31.16 -3.47
CA ASP A 25 23.91 -30.42 -2.24
C ASP A 25 22.49 -30.68 -1.69
N PRO A 26 22.33 -31.16 -0.45
CA PRO A 26 21.02 -31.51 0.10
C PRO A 26 20.02 -30.35 0.21
N LYS A 27 20.48 -29.09 0.16
CA LYS A 27 19.63 -27.90 0.25
C LYS A 27 19.33 -27.31 -1.13
N MET A 28 20.26 -27.41 -2.08
CA MET A 28 20.14 -26.80 -3.41
C MET A 28 19.57 -27.76 -4.47
N ASP A 29 19.85 -29.06 -4.35
CA ASP A 29 19.46 -30.05 -5.33
C ASP A 29 18.10 -30.68 -5.00
N SER A 30 17.07 -30.29 -5.76
CA SER A 30 15.74 -30.89 -5.67
C SER A 30 15.71 -32.38 -6.07
N GLY A 31 16.69 -32.86 -6.83
CA GLY A 31 16.85 -34.27 -7.20
C GLY A 31 17.63 -35.10 -6.18
N PHE A 32 18.25 -34.48 -5.17
CA PHE A 32 19.00 -35.21 -4.15
C PHE A 32 18.05 -36.04 -3.27
N LEU A 33 18.35 -37.33 -3.14
CA LEU A 33 17.64 -38.26 -2.28
C LEU A 33 18.59 -38.79 -1.23
N ALA A 34 18.27 -38.56 0.04
CA ALA A 34 19.02 -39.19 1.13
C ALA A 34 18.86 -40.73 1.06
N PRO A 35 19.81 -41.53 1.58
CA PRO A 35 19.66 -42.99 1.59
C PRO A 35 18.34 -43.43 2.24
N GLY A 36 17.48 -44.09 1.45
CA GLY A 36 16.15 -44.54 1.87
C GLY A 36 14.99 -43.59 1.50
N GLU A 37 15.26 -42.44 0.90
CA GLU A 37 14.25 -41.50 0.43
C GLU A 37 13.81 -41.81 -1.01
N THR A 38 12.52 -41.64 -1.29
CA THR A 38 11.91 -41.83 -2.61
C THR A 38 11.18 -40.55 -3.06
N LEU A 39 11.09 -40.34 -4.38
CA LEU A 39 10.25 -39.29 -4.98
C LEU A 39 8.77 -39.70 -5.07
N GLU A 40 8.44 -40.96 -4.77
CA GLU A 40 7.06 -41.44 -4.77
C GLU A 40 6.34 -40.97 -3.50
N GLU A 41 5.05 -40.65 -3.69
CA GLU A 41 4.15 -40.29 -2.60
C GLU A 41 3.75 -41.56 -1.85
N ASP A 42 3.95 -41.57 -0.53
CA ASP A 42 3.56 -42.70 0.33
C ASP A 42 2.04 -42.73 0.59
N TYR A 43 1.34 -41.62 0.30
CA TYR A 43 -0.09 -41.45 0.56
C TYR A 43 -0.97 -41.82 -0.64
N ASP A 44 -1.93 -42.73 -0.42
CA ASP A 44 -2.96 -43.08 -1.40
C ASP A 44 -4.11 -42.06 -1.38
N ALA A 45 -4.19 -41.21 -2.41
CA ALA A 45 -5.27 -40.24 -2.61
C ALA A 45 -6.65 -40.89 -2.88
N LEU A 46 -6.73 -42.21 -3.05
CA LEU A 46 -7.96 -42.99 -3.23
C LEU A 46 -8.32 -43.84 -2.01
N ARG A 47 -7.62 -43.64 -0.88
CA ARG A 47 -8.01 -44.26 0.38
C ARG A 47 -9.38 -43.72 0.82
N GLU A 48 -10.14 -44.57 1.50
CA GLU A 48 -11.38 -44.11 2.12
C GLU A 48 -11.03 -43.16 3.29
N LEU A 49 -11.70 -42.01 3.30
CA LEU A 49 -11.55 -41.00 4.35
C LEU A 49 -12.70 -41.14 5.36
N LEU A 50 -12.40 -40.88 6.62
CA LEU A 50 -13.42 -40.52 7.60
C LEU A 50 -13.94 -39.10 7.32
N PRO A 51 -15.21 -38.78 7.62
CA PRO A 51 -15.70 -37.41 7.49
C PRO A 51 -14.87 -36.39 8.31
N GLU A 52 -14.39 -36.78 9.48
CA GLU A 52 -13.53 -35.98 10.36
C GLU A 52 -12.14 -35.76 9.75
N GLU A 53 -11.58 -36.76 9.06
CA GLU A 53 -10.33 -36.62 8.30
C GLU A 53 -10.50 -35.66 7.12
N LEU A 54 -11.63 -35.71 6.42
CA LEU A 54 -11.95 -34.79 5.33
C LEU A 54 -12.01 -33.34 5.81
N VAL A 55 -12.67 -33.10 6.96
CA VAL A 55 -12.68 -31.80 7.62
C VAL A 55 -11.24 -31.31 7.88
N GLY A 56 -10.39 -32.17 8.46
CA GLY A 56 -9.00 -31.82 8.74
C GLY A 56 -8.17 -31.49 7.49
N ILE A 57 -8.41 -32.18 6.36
CA ILE A 57 -7.76 -31.87 5.08
C ILE A 57 -8.21 -30.49 4.55
N MET A 58 -9.52 -30.20 4.57
CA MET A 58 -10.05 -28.90 4.10
C MET A 58 -9.52 -27.73 4.93
N ASP A 59 -9.45 -27.89 6.25
CA ASP A 59 -8.95 -26.88 7.17
C ASP A 59 -7.46 -26.62 6.96
N GLN A 60 -6.67 -27.66 6.73
CA GLN A 60 -5.25 -27.52 6.41
C GLN A 60 -5.03 -26.84 5.04
N LEU A 61 -5.88 -27.12 4.04
CA LEU A 61 -5.86 -26.43 2.75
C LEU A 61 -6.17 -24.94 2.90
N LEU A 62 -7.14 -24.57 3.74
CA LEU A 62 -7.41 -23.16 4.06
C LEU A 62 -6.19 -22.48 4.71
N CYS A 63 -5.48 -23.18 5.60
CA CYS A 63 -4.24 -22.65 6.19
C CYS A 63 -3.17 -22.35 5.13
N TYR A 64 -2.96 -23.26 4.18
CA TYR A 64 -2.02 -23.07 3.08
C TYR A 64 -2.48 -21.98 2.10
N GLU A 65 -3.77 -21.88 1.82
CA GLU A 65 -4.35 -20.80 1.02
C GLU A 65 -4.08 -19.42 1.65
N MET A 66 -4.27 -19.29 2.97
CA MET A 66 -4.02 -18.04 3.68
C MET A 66 -2.52 -17.72 3.79
N SER A 67 -1.66 -18.74 3.92
CA SER A 67 -0.20 -18.54 3.78
C SER A 67 0.15 -18.02 2.39
N TRP A 68 -0.46 -18.56 1.32
CA TRP A 68 -0.24 -18.05 -0.03
C TRP A 68 -0.68 -16.59 -0.17
N HIS A 69 -1.82 -16.23 0.44
CA HIS A 69 -2.26 -14.83 0.51
C HIS A 69 -1.28 -13.88 1.22
N GLN A 70 -0.49 -14.38 2.17
CA GLN A 70 0.59 -13.63 2.83
C GLN A 70 1.88 -13.51 1.98
N GLY A 71 1.89 -14.03 0.75
CA GLY A 71 3.00 -13.89 -0.21
C GLY A 71 3.90 -15.11 -0.34
N TYR A 72 3.66 -16.19 0.41
CA TYR A 72 4.43 -17.42 0.28
C TYR A 72 4.09 -18.17 -1.04
N PRO A 73 5.08 -18.67 -1.80
CA PRO A 73 4.83 -19.39 -3.06
C PRO A 73 3.92 -20.61 -2.95
N LEU A 74 3.24 -20.94 -4.04
CA LEU A 74 2.39 -22.14 -4.14
C LEU A 74 3.15 -23.43 -3.83
N SER A 75 4.45 -23.51 -4.19
CA SER A 75 5.31 -24.66 -3.88
C SER A 75 5.46 -24.92 -2.38
N GLN A 76 5.46 -23.88 -1.55
CA GLN A 76 5.59 -24.00 -0.09
C GLN A 76 4.25 -24.15 0.62
N THR A 77 3.14 -24.05 -0.11
CA THR A 77 1.77 -23.99 0.41
C THR A 77 0.89 -25.02 -0.28
N LEU A 78 0.03 -24.63 -1.22
CA LEU A 78 -1.00 -25.50 -1.81
C LEU A 78 -0.43 -26.65 -2.67
N PHE A 79 0.72 -26.47 -3.31
CA PHE A 79 1.36 -27.50 -4.13
C PHE A 79 2.13 -28.55 -3.32
N VAL A 80 1.90 -28.62 -2.00
CA VAL A 80 2.27 -29.77 -1.19
C VAL A 80 1.11 -30.75 -1.03
N SER A 81 -0.12 -30.39 -1.43
CA SER A 81 -1.26 -31.29 -1.36
C SER A 81 -1.18 -32.38 -2.44
N VAL A 82 -1.17 -33.65 -2.04
CA VAL A 82 -1.24 -34.79 -2.97
C VAL A 82 -2.50 -34.75 -3.83
N HIS A 83 -3.63 -34.32 -3.27
CA HIS A 83 -4.91 -34.20 -3.97
C HIS A 83 -4.87 -33.18 -5.11
N ILE A 84 -4.36 -31.96 -4.84
CA ILE A 84 -4.15 -30.91 -5.85
C ILE A 84 -3.17 -31.37 -6.95
N ASP A 85 -2.03 -32.00 -6.63
CA ASP A 85 -1.10 -32.53 -7.66
C ASP A 85 -1.79 -33.51 -8.61
N ARG A 86 -2.69 -34.36 -8.07
CA ARG A 86 -3.43 -35.34 -8.88
C ARG A 86 -4.48 -34.69 -9.78
N LEU A 87 -5.16 -33.63 -9.33
CA LEU A 87 -6.16 -32.91 -10.13
C LEU A 87 -5.52 -32.09 -11.26
N LEU A 88 -4.31 -31.56 -11.03
CA LEU A 88 -3.62 -30.70 -11.99
C LEU A 88 -2.73 -31.47 -12.99
N TRP A 89 -2.44 -32.75 -12.73
CA TRP A 89 -1.53 -33.54 -13.57
C TRP A 89 -1.97 -34.99 -13.79
N PRO A 90 -2.15 -35.42 -15.07
CA PRO A 90 -2.04 -34.61 -16.29
C PRO A 90 -3.13 -33.52 -16.37
N GLU A 91 -2.91 -32.51 -17.22
CA GLU A 91 -3.84 -31.39 -17.36
C GLU A 91 -5.23 -31.86 -17.85
N PRO A 92 -6.33 -31.60 -17.10
CA PRO A 92 -7.64 -32.18 -17.38
C PRO A 92 -8.37 -31.42 -18.51
N ARG A 93 -8.76 -32.08 -19.60
CA ARG A 93 -9.38 -31.42 -20.77
C ARG A 93 -10.85 -31.07 -20.56
N THR A 94 -11.53 -31.83 -19.72
CA THR A 94 -12.89 -31.57 -19.26
C THR A 94 -12.89 -31.59 -17.73
N ILE A 95 -13.86 -30.94 -17.08
CA ILE A 95 -13.93 -30.92 -15.62
C ILE A 95 -14.00 -32.35 -15.05
N ASP A 96 -14.69 -33.26 -15.73
CA ASP A 96 -14.84 -34.68 -15.36
C ASP A 96 -13.52 -35.46 -15.36
N GLU A 97 -12.50 -35.00 -16.10
CA GLU A 97 -11.16 -35.62 -16.14
C GLU A 97 -10.31 -35.25 -14.91
N ALA A 98 -10.63 -34.18 -14.20
CA ALA A 98 -9.89 -33.74 -13.01
C ALA A 98 -10.22 -34.64 -11.81
N LEU A 99 -9.45 -35.71 -11.60
CA LEU A 99 -9.68 -36.74 -10.58
C LEU A 99 -8.40 -37.08 -9.81
N PHE A 100 -8.53 -37.55 -8.57
CA PHE A 100 -7.41 -38.09 -7.80
C PHE A 100 -6.84 -39.40 -8.38
N HIS A 101 -7.62 -40.11 -9.21
CA HIS A 101 -7.17 -41.34 -9.87
C HIS A 101 -6.40 -41.02 -11.15
N ARG A 102 -5.29 -41.74 -11.38
CA ARG A 102 -4.51 -41.67 -12.62
C ARG A 102 -4.84 -42.89 -13.49
N PRO A 103 -5.81 -42.82 -14.41
CA PRO A 103 -6.11 -43.95 -15.29
C PRO A 103 -4.97 -44.17 -16.28
N SER A 104 -4.59 -45.44 -16.52
CA SER A 104 -3.58 -45.80 -17.52
C SER A 104 -4.05 -45.52 -18.97
N ASN A 105 -5.36 -45.32 -19.18
CA ASN A 105 -5.96 -44.98 -20.46
C ASN A 105 -6.90 -43.76 -20.34
N PRO A 106 -6.53 -42.61 -20.92
CA PRO A 106 -7.36 -41.39 -20.94
C PRO A 106 -8.68 -41.50 -21.70
N ARG A 107 -9.02 -42.63 -22.32
CA ARG A 107 -10.33 -42.85 -22.98
C ARG A 107 -11.35 -43.58 -22.12
N ALA A 108 -10.97 -43.97 -20.90
CA ALA A 108 -11.84 -44.70 -19.98
C ALA A 108 -12.75 -43.80 -19.12
N TYR A 109 -12.71 -42.47 -19.31
CA TYR A 109 -13.57 -41.55 -18.57
C TYR A 109 -15.05 -41.84 -18.86
N LEU A 110 -15.82 -42.11 -17.81
CA LEU A 110 -17.29 -42.09 -17.89
C LEU A 110 -17.70 -40.63 -18.05
N LYS A 111 -18.14 -40.23 -19.25
CA LYS A 111 -18.75 -38.92 -19.47
C LYS A 111 -20.06 -38.84 -18.70
N ARG A 112 -20.30 -37.73 -17.99
CA ARG A 112 -21.62 -37.42 -17.41
C ARG A 112 -22.69 -37.52 -18.50
N GLY A 113 -23.74 -38.32 -18.26
CA GLY A 113 -24.83 -38.55 -19.24
C GLY A 113 -24.50 -39.51 -20.40
N SER A 114 -23.46 -40.34 -20.27
CA SER A 114 -23.20 -41.46 -21.19
C SER A 114 -24.33 -42.52 -21.13
N SER A 115 -24.47 -43.35 -22.16
CA SER A 115 -25.45 -44.46 -22.21
C SER A 115 -25.36 -45.43 -21.02
N ASN A 116 -24.23 -45.43 -20.31
CA ASN A 116 -23.95 -46.27 -19.15
C ASN A 116 -24.16 -45.55 -17.79
N ASP A 117 -24.55 -44.28 -17.79
CA ASP A 117 -24.92 -43.49 -16.60
C ASP A 117 -26.18 -42.64 -16.89
N PRO A 118 -27.37 -43.28 -16.93
CA PRO A 118 -28.63 -42.62 -17.28
C PRO A 118 -29.15 -41.63 -16.23
N GLU A 119 -28.61 -41.64 -15.00
CA GLU A 119 -28.99 -40.70 -13.92
C GLU A 119 -28.15 -39.40 -13.92
N GLY A 120 -27.07 -39.34 -14.71
CA GLY A 120 -26.19 -38.17 -14.79
C GLY A 120 -25.40 -37.88 -13.50
N ARG A 121 -25.28 -38.87 -12.61
CA ARG A 121 -24.57 -38.77 -11.33
C ARG A 121 -23.14 -39.28 -11.51
N TYR A 122 -22.17 -38.37 -11.49
CA TYR A 122 -20.75 -38.72 -11.52
C TYR A 122 -20.41 -39.67 -10.36
N ARG A 123 -19.84 -40.85 -10.63
CA ARG A 123 -19.36 -41.80 -9.62
C ARG A 123 -17.89 -42.13 -9.86
N TYR A 124 -17.11 -42.21 -8.78
CA TYR A 124 -15.72 -42.64 -8.87
C TYR A 124 -15.61 -44.05 -9.47
N PRO A 125 -14.66 -44.33 -10.39
CA PRO A 125 -14.45 -45.67 -10.92
C PRO A 125 -14.29 -46.70 -9.79
N GLY A 126 -15.13 -47.74 -9.77
CA GLY A 126 -15.11 -48.80 -8.76
C GLY A 126 -16.03 -48.60 -7.54
N GLY A 127 -16.89 -47.56 -7.51
CA GLY A 127 -17.91 -47.40 -6.46
C GLY A 127 -17.40 -46.81 -5.14
N LYS A 128 -16.26 -46.10 -5.15
CA LYS A 128 -15.62 -45.51 -3.96
C LYS A 128 -16.25 -44.18 -3.48
N SER A 129 -16.03 -43.91 -2.19
CA SER A 129 -16.67 -43.00 -1.22
C SER A 129 -17.18 -41.62 -1.70
N PRO A 130 -18.46 -41.24 -1.38
CA PRO A 130 -19.02 -39.89 -1.52
C PRO A 130 -18.13 -38.75 -0.97
N LEU A 131 -17.32 -39.03 0.06
CA LEU A 131 -16.43 -38.04 0.67
C LEU A 131 -15.29 -37.60 -0.25
N LEU A 132 -14.82 -38.47 -1.16
CA LEU A 132 -13.82 -38.09 -2.15
C LEU A 132 -14.40 -37.13 -3.21
N MET A 133 -15.70 -37.22 -3.50
CA MET A 133 -16.38 -36.28 -4.38
C MET A 133 -16.50 -34.90 -3.73
N VAL A 134 -16.79 -34.86 -2.43
CA VAL A 134 -16.82 -33.63 -1.63
C VAL A 134 -15.43 -32.98 -1.62
N LEU A 135 -14.37 -33.74 -1.35
CA LEU A 135 -12.99 -33.24 -1.38
C LEU A 135 -12.61 -32.71 -2.77
N ARG A 136 -12.97 -33.45 -3.83
CA ARG A 136 -12.74 -33.03 -5.21
C ARG A 136 -13.41 -31.69 -5.49
N ALA A 137 -14.68 -31.55 -5.13
CA ALA A 137 -15.42 -30.30 -5.33
C ALA A 137 -14.74 -29.11 -4.64
N TYR A 138 -14.35 -29.30 -3.36
CA TYR A 138 -13.62 -28.28 -2.61
C TYR A 138 -12.28 -27.92 -3.27
N CYS A 139 -11.48 -28.92 -3.67
CA CYS A 139 -10.18 -28.69 -4.31
C CYS A 139 -10.29 -28.01 -5.68
N LEU A 140 -11.29 -28.35 -6.50
CA LEU A 140 -11.52 -27.68 -7.79
C LEU A 140 -11.89 -26.21 -7.59
N GLY A 141 -12.77 -25.92 -6.62
CA GLY A 141 -13.07 -24.55 -6.22
C GLY A 141 -11.84 -23.79 -5.77
N LEU A 142 -10.96 -24.42 -4.98
CA LEU A 142 -9.74 -23.77 -4.47
C LEU A 142 -8.74 -23.50 -5.58
N ILE A 143 -8.55 -24.44 -6.51
CA ILE A 143 -7.66 -24.27 -7.65
C ILE A 143 -8.14 -23.11 -8.54
N LYS A 144 -9.43 -23.06 -8.87
CA LYS A 144 -9.99 -21.98 -9.69
C LYS A 144 -10.00 -20.64 -8.95
N TYR A 145 -10.25 -20.64 -7.64
CA TYR A 145 -10.08 -19.46 -6.81
C TYR A 145 -8.65 -18.90 -6.92
N CYS A 146 -7.62 -19.75 -6.86
CA CYS A 146 -6.23 -19.31 -7.05
C CYS A 146 -5.98 -18.71 -8.44
N ASP A 147 -6.56 -19.27 -9.50
CA ASP A 147 -6.52 -18.70 -10.86
C ASP A 147 -7.10 -17.28 -10.88
N ASN A 148 -8.28 -17.10 -10.29
CA ASN A 148 -8.97 -15.82 -10.24
C ASN A 148 -8.20 -14.76 -9.44
N VAL A 149 -7.62 -15.15 -8.30
CA VAL A 149 -6.74 -14.27 -7.51
C VAL A 149 -5.49 -13.88 -8.29
N ILE A 150 -4.84 -14.82 -8.98
CA ILE A 150 -3.67 -14.52 -9.83
C ILE A 150 -4.05 -13.56 -10.95
N GLN A 151 -5.13 -13.82 -11.68
CA GLN A 151 -5.61 -12.91 -12.73
C GLN A 151 -5.87 -11.49 -12.19
N ARG A 152 -6.48 -11.37 -11.00
CA ARG A 152 -6.71 -10.07 -10.38
C ARG A 152 -5.42 -9.36 -9.99
N VAL A 153 -4.49 -10.05 -9.31
CA VAL A 153 -3.21 -9.45 -8.88
C VAL A 153 -2.37 -9.03 -10.08
N THR A 154 -2.26 -9.90 -11.08
CA THR A 154 -1.50 -9.63 -12.32
C THR A 154 -2.12 -8.59 -13.24
N SER A 155 -3.40 -8.24 -13.04
CA SER A 155 -4.04 -7.14 -13.77
C SER A 155 -3.55 -5.75 -13.33
N ARG A 156 -2.76 -5.67 -12.25
CA ARG A 156 -2.24 -4.44 -11.66
C ARG A 156 -0.75 -4.55 -11.37
N ASP A 157 -0.12 -3.41 -11.14
CA ASP A 157 1.29 -3.36 -10.76
C ASP A 157 1.48 -3.99 -9.37
N TYR A 158 2.32 -5.03 -9.32
CA TYR A 158 2.73 -5.70 -8.10
C TYR A 158 4.19 -6.18 -8.24
N PHE A 159 4.85 -6.47 -7.12
CA PHE A 159 6.21 -6.98 -7.11
C PHE A 159 6.25 -8.47 -6.75
N GLU A 160 6.61 -9.32 -7.73
CA GLU A 160 6.73 -10.78 -7.56
C GLU A 160 7.77 -11.13 -6.47
N GLU A 161 7.45 -12.11 -5.63
CA GLU A 161 8.23 -12.55 -4.45
C GLU A 161 8.44 -11.48 -3.35
N GLU A 162 7.83 -10.30 -3.47
CA GLU A 162 7.76 -9.28 -2.40
C GLU A 162 6.32 -9.09 -1.91
N ASP A 163 5.42 -8.71 -2.82
CA ASP A 163 3.99 -8.53 -2.53
C ASP A 163 3.23 -9.86 -2.57
N PHE A 164 3.53 -10.67 -3.58
CA PHE A 164 2.78 -11.87 -3.90
C PHE A 164 3.60 -12.82 -4.76
N SER A 165 3.29 -14.11 -4.71
CA SER A 165 3.88 -15.11 -5.60
C SER A 165 2.81 -15.68 -6.52
N THR A 166 2.93 -15.37 -7.81
CA THR A 166 2.02 -15.83 -8.87
C THR A 166 2.57 -17.06 -9.60
N HIS A 167 3.80 -17.48 -9.27
CA HIS A 167 4.44 -18.58 -9.98
C HIS A 167 3.69 -19.92 -9.82
N THR A 168 3.23 -20.47 -10.95
CA THR A 168 2.43 -21.71 -11.00
C THR A 168 3.26 -22.95 -11.38
N TYR A 169 4.58 -22.83 -11.54
CA TYR A 169 5.48 -23.97 -11.82
C TYR A 169 5.02 -24.85 -13.00
N SER A 170 4.53 -24.21 -14.07
CA SER A 170 3.98 -24.87 -15.27
C SER A 170 2.71 -25.71 -15.02
N ARG A 171 1.95 -25.42 -13.95
CA ARG A 171 0.61 -25.98 -13.72
C ARG A 171 -0.46 -25.01 -14.21
N GLN A 172 -1.48 -25.53 -14.88
CA GLN A 172 -2.65 -24.76 -15.33
C GLN A 172 -3.74 -24.85 -14.26
N LEU A 173 -4.11 -23.72 -13.65
CA LEU A 173 -5.05 -23.65 -12.52
C LEU A 173 -6.52 -23.67 -12.97
N LEU A 174 -6.87 -24.58 -13.89
CA LEU A 174 -8.23 -24.69 -14.45
C LEU A 174 -8.69 -23.43 -15.21
N THR A 175 -7.77 -22.60 -15.70
CA THR A 175 -8.03 -21.32 -16.38
C THR A 175 -9.06 -21.40 -17.52
N ARG A 176 -9.13 -22.53 -18.23
CA ARG A 176 -10.08 -22.74 -19.35
C ARG A 176 -11.54 -23.00 -18.92
N PHE A 177 -11.77 -23.30 -17.64
CA PHE A 177 -13.09 -23.68 -17.14
C PHE A 177 -13.76 -22.46 -16.51
N PRO A 178 -15.02 -22.17 -16.87
CA PRO A 178 -15.79 -21.10 -16.23
C PRO A 178 -16.12 -21.47 -14.79
N GLU A 179 -16.31 -20.46 -13.96
CA GLU A 179 -16.62 -20.60 -12.54
C GLU A 179 -17.91 -21.38 -12.32
N ASP A 180 -18.93 -21.15 -13.14
CA ASP A 180 -20.25 -21.82 -13.06
C ASP A 180 -20.15 -23.35 -13.14
N GLU A 181 -19.28 -23.88 -14.00
CA GLU A 181 -19.07 -25.34 -14.11
C GLU A 181 -18.50 -25.93 -12.80
N ILE A 182 -17.72 -25.14 -12.05
CA ILE A 182 -17.12 -25.56 -10.79
C ILE A 182 -18.10 -25.36 -9.64
N ILE A 183 -18.89 -24.29 -9.66
CA ILE A 183 -19.99 -24.04 -8.72
C ILE A 183 -21.02 -25.17 -8.80
N ASP A 184 -21.34 -25.66 -10.00
CA ASP A 184 -22.23 -26.81 -10.22
C ASP A 184 -21.69 -28.10 -9.54
N VAL A 185 -20.37 -28.27 -9.54
CA VAL A 185 -19.72 -29.41 -8.86
C VAL A 185 -19.74 -29.24 -7.35
N ILE A 186 -19.56 -28.01 -6.84
CA ILE A 186 -19.63 -27.69 -5.40
C ILE A 186 -21.06 -27.83 -4.87
N SER A 187 -22.06 -27.48 -5.67
CA SER A 187 -23.49 -27.53 -5.33
C SER A 187 -24.12 -28.92 -5.49
N GLY A 188 -23.31 -29.94 -5.79
CA GLY A 188 -23.78 -31.31 -6.00
C GLY A 188 -24.46 -31.92 -4.77
N GLU A 189 -25.37 -32.88 -4.99
CA GLU A 189 -25.95 -33.67 -3.89
C GLU A 189 -24.92 -34.67 -3.34
N PHE A 190 -24.49 -34.47 -2.09
CA PHE A 190 -23.56 -35.37 -1.41
C PHE A 190 -24.25 -36.20 -0.32
N GLU A 191 -24.00 -37.50 -0.31
CA GLU A 191 -24.43 -38.41 0.76
C GLU A 191 -23.49 -38.28 1.96
N LEU A 192 -23.92 -37.52 2.98
CA LEU A 192 -23.11 -37.19 4.17
C LEU A 192 -23.72 -37.76 5.45
N LYS A 193 -22.86 -38.16 6.41
CA LYS A 193 -23.30 -38.55 7.76
C LYS A 193 -23.78 -37.34 8.54
N GLU A 194 -24.88 -37.49 9.28
CA GLU A 194 -25.53 -36.40 10.01
C GLU A 194 -24.60 -35.68 11.01
N SER A 195 -23.67 -36.41 11.65
CA SER A 195 -22.77 -35.86 12.67
C SER A 195 -21.75 -34.83 12.14
N THR A 196 -21.35 -34.94 10.87
CA THR A 196 -20.35 -34.06 10.24
C THR A 196 -20.90 -33.31 9.03
N ARG A 197 -22.18 -33.52 8.71
CA ARG A 197 -22.86 -32.95 7.54
C ARG A 197 -22.74 -31.43 7.53
N GLN A 198 -23.10 -30.77 8.63
CA GLN A 198 -23.06 -29.30 8.70
C GLN A 198 -21.62 -28.76 8.57
N ALA A 199 -20.64 -29.42 9.18
CA ALA A 199 -19.23 -29.02 9.12
C ALA A 199 -18.66 -29.10 7.69
N LEU A 200 -19.04 -30.12 6.92
CA LEU A 200 -18.62 -30.25 5.52
C LEU A 200 -19.35 -29.27 4.61
N LEU A 201 -20.65 -29.06 4.83
CA LEU A 201 -21.44 -28.11 4.05
C LEU A 201 -20.98 -26.66 4.24
N SER A 202 -20.62 -26.23 5.46
CA SER A 202 -20.10 -24.87 5.68
C SER A 202 -18.78 -24.62 4.95
N ARG A 203 -17.91 -25.63 4.83
CA ARG A 203 -16.64 -25.56 4.07
C ARG A 203 -16.87 -25.47 2.57
N LEU A 204 -17.85 -26.21 2.04
CA LEU A 204 -18.26 -26.09 0.65
C LEU A 204 -18.91 -24.72 0.35
N ALA A 205 -19.78 -24.25 1.25
CA ALA A 205 -20.43 -22.94 1.11
C ALA A 205 -19.40 -21.79 1.16
N LEU A 206 -18.42 -21.85 2.06
CA LEU A 206 -17.29 -20.91 2.06
C LEU A 206 -16.58 -20.94 0.69
N ARG A 207 -16.29 -22.14 0.17
CA ARG A 207 -15.57 -22.29 -1.09
C ARG A 207 -16.33 -21.72 -2.29
N GLU A 208 -17.62 -21.98 -2.36
CA GLU A 208 -18.53 -21.40 -3.36
C GLU A 208 -18.49 -19.87 -3.30
N LYS A 209 -18.67 -19.30 -2.11
CA LYS A 209 -18.66 -17.83 -1.94
C LYS A 209 -17.32 -17.20 -2.26
N LEU A 210 -16.21 -17.82 -1.89
CA LEU A 210 -14.87 -17.36 -2.28
C LEU A 210 -14.70 -17.35 -3.80
N LEU A 211 -15.19 -18.38 -4.49
CA LEU A 211 -15.13 -18.44 -5.96
C LEU A 211 -15.97 -17.33 -6.60
N ILE A 212 -17.17 -17.06 -6.07
CA ILE A 212 -18.05 -15.98 -6.53
C ILE A 212 -17.38 -14.61 -6.35
N VAL A 213 -16.89 -14.26 -5.15
CA VAL A 213 -16.32 -12.92 -4.91
C VAL A 213 -15.02 -12.66 -5.67
N THR A 214 -14.29 -13.73 -6.02
CA THR A 214 -13.04 -13.62 -6.79
C THR A 214 -13.22 -13.66 -8.30
N SER A 215 -14.40 -14.09 -8.79
CA SER A 215 -14.68 -14.14 -10.23
C SER A 215 -14.43 -12.80 -10.91
N PRO A 216 -13.66 -12.76 -12.02
CA PRO A 216 -13.46 -11.55 -12.81
C PRO A 216 -14.77 -10.97 -13.38
N GLU A 217 -15.79 -11.80 -13.57
CA GLU A 217 -17.07 -11.40 -14.17
C GLU A 217 -17.99 -10.68 -13.16
N ASN A 218 -17.76 -10.85 -11.86
CA ASN A 218 -18.61 -10.29 -10.82
C ASN A 218 -18.19 -8.85 -10.44
N PRO A 219 -19.07 -7.84 -10.63
CA PRO A 219 -18.74 -6.44 -10.31
C PRO A 219 -18.48 -6.21 -8.82
N LEU A 220 -17.39 -5.53 -8.49
CA LEU A 220 -16.96 -5.27 -7.11
C LEU A 220 -18.07 -4.59 -6.26
N GLU A 221 -18.81 -3.65 -6.84
CA GLU A 221 -19.88 -2.89 -6.14
C GLU A 221 -21.05 -3.74 -5.63
N GLN A 222 -21.23 -4.96 -6.16
CA GLN A 222 -22.32 -5.87 -5.82
C GLN A 222 -21.90 -6.97 -4.82
N GLN A 223 -20.63 -7.02 -4.42
CA GLN A 223 -20.08 -8.13 -3.63
C GLN A 223 -20.28 -8.00 -2.11
N GLN A 224 -20.98 -6.96 -1.62
CA GLN A 224 -21.08 -6.70 -0.18
C GLN A 224 -21.70 -7.89 0.58
N ASP A 225 -22.83 -8.40 0.09
CA ASP A 225 -23.55 -9.49 0.75
C ASP A 225 -22.77 -10.81 0.68
N ASP A 226 -22.06 -11.04 -0.43
CA ASP A 226 -21.22 -12.24 -0.59
C ASP A 226 -20.02 -12.22 0.36
N TRP A 227 -19.33 -11.08 0.54
CA TRP A 227 -18.25 -10.97 1.53
C TRP A 227 -18.76 -11.13 2.97
N LEU A 228 -19.98 -10.67 3.27
CA LEU A 228 -20.61 -10.94 4.57
C LEU A 228 -20.93 -12.42 4.75
N ALA A 229 -21.37 -13.11 3.68
CA ALA A 229 -21.58 -14.55 3.70
C ALA A 229 -20.27 -15.33 3.91
N VAL A 230 -19.15 -14.90 3.29
CA VAL A 230 -17.82 -15.49 3.55
C VAL A 230 -17.47 -15.40 5.04
N ARG A 231 -17.68 -14.23 5.68
CA ARG A 231 -17.44 -14.07 7.13
C ARG A 231 -18.33 -14.99 7.97
N GLN A 232 -19.60 -15.12 7.61
CA GLN A 232 -20.52 -16.01 8.31
C GLN A 232 -20.08 -17.47 8.20
N HIS A 233 -19.78 -17.96 7.00
CA HIS A 233 -19.33 -19.34 6.82
C HIS A 233 -17.98 -19.61 7.50
N LEU A 234 -17.09 -18.62 7.55
CA LEU A 234 -15.85 -18.74 8.31
C LEU A 234 -16.12 -18.92 9.82
N GLN A 235 -17.10 -18.22 10.38
CA GLN A 235 -17.51 -18.43 11.78
C GLN A 235 -18.05 -19.85 12.00
N GLU A 236 -18.89 -20.35 11.10
CA GLU A 236 -19.43 -21.73 11.15
C GLU A 236 -18.31 -22.79 11.07
N ILE A 237 -17.24 -22.52 10.32
CA ILE A 237 -16.06 -23.38 10.23
C ILE A 237 -15.26 -23.36 11.53
N GLN A 238 -15.06 -22.17 12.15
CA GLN A 238 -14.40 -22.06 13.45
C GLN A 238 -15.15 -22.85 14.53
N ASP A 239 -16.47 -22.72 14.58
CA ASP A 239 -17.33 -23.41 15.55
C ASP A 239 -17.26 -24.94 15.39
N SER A 240 -17.04 -25.42 14.16
CA SER A 240 -16.94 -26.84 13.82
C SER A 240 -15.51 -27.37 13.70
N TYR A 241 -14.48 -26.56 13.97
CA TYR A 241 -13.06 -26.93 13.80
C TYR A 241 -12.67 -28.17 14.61
N ALA A 242 -13.20 -28.31 15.83
CA ALA A 242 -12.90 -29.45 16.72
C ALA A 242 -13.35 -30.81 16.17
N THR A 243 -14.17 -30.83 15.10
CA THR A 243 -14.57 -32.07 14.42
C THR A 243 -13.48 -32.64 13.49
N GLY A 244 -12.46 -31.84 13.15
CA GLY A 244 -11.40 -32.22 12.22
C GLY A 244 -10.33 -33.12 12.84
N ILE A 245 -9.93 -34.15 12.11
CA ILE A 245 -8.74 -34.96 12.40
C ILE A 245 -7.66 -34.64 11.35
N PRO A 246 -6.50 -34.10 11.74
CA PRO A 246 -5.43 -33.79 10.80
C PRO A 246 -4.91 -35.02 10.06
N VAL A 247 -4.71 -34.89 8.75
CA VAL A 247 -4.11 -35.93 7.90
C VAL A 247 -2.81 -35.38 7.31
N LYS A 248 -1.73 -35.43 8.08
CA LYS A 248 -0.44 -34.86 7.66
C LYS A 248 0.10 -35.50 6.38
N ASP A 249 -0.07 -36.80 6.23
CA ASP A 249 0.45 -37.55 5.08
C ASP A 249 -0.23 -37.17 3.75
N ALA A 250 -1.39 -36.48 3.79
CA ALA A 250 -2.03 -35.93 2.58
C ALA A 250 -1.25 -34.74 1.97
N PHE A 251 -0.23 -34.25 2.68
CA PHE A 251 0.58 -33.09 2.37
C PHE A 251 2.06 -33.48 2.38
N SER A 252 2.72 -33.35 1.24
CA SER A 252 4.06 -33.88 1.00
C SER A 252 4.97 -32.83 0.39
N PRO A 253 6.10 -32.48 1.05
CA PRO A 253 7.10 -31.59 0.47
C PRO A 253 7.80 -32.22 -0.75
N LYS A 254 7.70 -33.55 -0.94
CA LYS A 254 8.29 -34.26 -2.09
C LYS A 254 7.74 -33.75 -3.43
N ILE A 255 6.49 -33.25 -3.44
CA ILE A 255 5.86 -32.70 -4.65
C ILE A 255 6.67 -31.51 -5.20
N GLN A 256 7.28 -30.69 -4.33
CA GLN A 256 8.11 -29.56 -4.76
C GLN A 256 9.25 -29.99 -5.69
N ARG A 257 9.83 -31.18 -5.45
CA ARG A 257 10.93 -31.74 -6.25
C ARG A 257 10.51 -32.13 -7.67
N ARG A 258 9.20 -32.26 -7.91
CA ARG A 258 8.60 -32.59 -9.21
C ARG A 258 8.07 -31.35 -9.95
N LEU A 259 8.08 -30.18 -9.31
CA LEU A 259 7.67 -28.92 -9.92
C LEU A 259 8.78 -28.40 -10.84
N ALA A 260 8.40 -27.71 -11.92
CA ALA A 260 9.36 -27.05 -12.80
C ALA A 260 9.90 -25.79 -12.09
N SER A 261 10.94 -25.96 -11.27
CA SER A 261 11.56 -24.91 -10.46
C SER A 261 13.03 -24.71 -10.80
N THR A 262 13.46 -23.46 -10.86
CA THR A 262 14.88 -23.07 -10.92
C THR A 262 15.42 -22.65 -9.56
N VAL A 263 14.58 -22.65 -8.51
CA VAL A 263 14.96 -22.34 -7.14
C VAL A 263 15.05 -23.62 -6.30
N PRO A 264 15.92 -23.63 -5.26
CA PRO A 264 16.02 -24.74 -4.32
C PRO A 264 14.68 -25.09 -3.66
N PRO A 265 14.46 -26.36 -3.26
CA PRO A 265 13.30 -26.74 -2.46
C PRO A 265 13.33 -25.98 -1.13
N ARG A 266 12.18 -25.45 -0.71
CA ARG A 266 12.08 -24.65 0.52
C ARG A 266 11.15 -25.34 1.53
N PRO A 267 11.34 -25.12 2.84
CA PRO A 267 10.45 -25.66 3.85
C PRO A 267 8.99 -25.30 3.59
N VAL A 268 8.08 -26.22 3.87
CA VAL A 268 6.64 -25.98 3.84
C VAL A 268 6.29 -24.93 4.90
N VAL A 269 5.39 -24.01 4.57
CA VAL A 269 4.94 -22.97 5.49
C VAL A 269 3.76 -23.50 6.29
N GLU A 270 3.91 -23.59 7.61
CA GLU A 270 2.83 -23.99 8.50
C GLU A 270 2.23 -22.76 9.20
N LEU A 271 1.01 -22.41 8.82
CA LEU A 271 0.22 -21.36 9.47
C LEU A 271 -0.83 -22.01 10.39
N PRO A 272 -0.88 -21.67 11.69
CA PRO A 272 -1.92 -22.17 12.59
C PRO A 272 -3.32 -21.80 12.11
N PHE A 273 -4.29 -22.70 12.32
CA PHE A 273 -5.67 -22.49 11.88
C PHE A 273 -6.31 -21.19 12.39
N PRO A 274 -6.15 -20.79 13.67
CA PRO A 274 -6.67 -19.50 14.16
C PRO A 274 -6.08 -18.30 13.41
N ASP A 275 -4.79 -18.36 13.08
CA ASP A 275 -4.10 -17.29 12.35
C ASP A 275 -4.57 -17.24 10.90
N ALA A 276 -4.77 -18.40 10.26
CA ALA A 276 -5.37 -18.47 8.92
C ALA A 276 -6.79 -17.88 8.89
N CYS A 277 -7.61 -18.19 9.89
CA CYS A 277 -8.93 -17.58 10.05
C CYS A 277 -8.84 -16.05 10.19
N GLN A 278 -7.88 -15.56 10.97
CA GLN A 278 -7.66 -14.13 11.14
C GLN A 278 -7.25 -13.45 9.82
N VAL A 279 -6.37 -14.06 9.04
CA VAL A 279 -5.99 -13.57 7.69
C VAL A 279 -7.20 -13.50 6.76
N LEU A 280 -8.07 -14.51 6.76
CA LEU A 280 -9.28 -14.49 5.92
C LEU A 280 -10.28 -13.44 6.40
N LEU A 281 -10.43 -13.23 7.71
CA LEU A 281 -11.27 -12.16 8.26
C LEU A 281 -10.77 -10.78 7.83
N GLU A 282 -9.45 -10.56 7.85
CA GLU A 282 -8.80 -9.34 7.37
C GLU A 282 -9.03 -9.14 5.87
N LEU A 283 -8.84 -10.20 5.06
CA LEU A 283 -9.14 -10.18 3.63
C LEU A 283 -10.60 -9.78 3.37
N CYS A 284 -11.55 -10.34 4.12
CA CYS A 284 -12.97 -9.99 4.00
C CYS A 284 -13.22 -8.51 4.36
N GLN A 285 -12.65 -8.04 5.48
CA GLN A 285 -12.82 -6.67 5.91
C GLN A 285 -12.23 -5.69 4.88
N ASP A 286 -11.07 -6.01 4.31
CA ASP A 286 -10.44 -5.18 3.30
C ASP A 286 -11.25 -5.13 2.00
N ASN A 287 -11.81 -6.25 1.55
CA ASN A 287 -12.65 -6.23 0.36
C ASN A 287 -14.00 -5.56 0.60
N LEU A 288 -14.58 -5.65 1.81
CA LEU A 288 -15.74 -4.82 2.18
C LEU A 288 -15.42 -3.32 2.09
N GLU A 289 -14.21 -2.92 2.48
CA GLU A 289 -13.72 -1.56 2.29
C GLU A 289 -13.49 -1.23 0.80
N VAL A 290 -13.07 -2.17 -0.04
CA VAL A 290 -13.07 -1.97 -1.50
C VAL A 290 -14.49 -1.70 -2.01
N VAL A 291 -15.48 -2.50 -1.59
CA VAL A 291 -16.90 -2.29 -1.98
C VAL A 291 -17.43 -0.94 -1.50
N ARG A 292 -17.04 -0.49 -0.30
CA ARG A 292 -17.40 0.86 0.17
C ARG A 292 -16.77 1.95 -0.71
N GLY A 293 -15.54 1.73 -1.17
CA GLY A 293 -14.83 2.63 -2.07
C GLY A 293 -15.54 2.83 -3.41
N THR A 294 -16.24 1.82 -3.93
CA THR A 294 -17.02 1.95 -5.19
C THR A 294 -18.25 2.86 -5.02
N LYS A 295 -18.68 3.09 -3.78
CA LYS A 295 -19.90 3.85 -3.43
C LYS A 295 -19.58 5.29 -3.01
N LEU A 296 -18.34 5.74 -3.17
CA LEU A 296 -17.95 7.12 -2.86
C LEU A 296 -18.77 8.08 -3.75
N GLN A 297 -19.63 8.86 -3.09
CA GLN A 297 -20.64 9.71 -3.75
C GLN A 297 -20.02 10.92 -4.50
N THR A 298 -18.81 11.30 -4.14
CA THR A 298 -18.12 12.49 -4.65
C THR A 298 -16.89 12.08 -5.44
N ILE A 299 -16.87 12.39 -6.74
CA ILE A 299 -15.70 12.26 -7.60
C ILE A 299 -14.70 13.40 -7.29
N SER A 300 -14.34 13.66 -6.04
CA SER A 300 -13.25 14.61 -5.75
C SER A 300 -11.93 13.83 -5.77
N PRO A 301 -10.93 14.25 -6.56
CA PRO A 301 -9.63 13.60 -6.58
C PRO A 301 -8.99 13.49 -5.19
N GLN A 302 -9.14 14.54 -4.37
CA GLN A 302 -8.60 14.57 -3.00
C GLN A 302 -9.30 13.57 -2.07
N GLU A 303 -10.60 13.33 -2.28
CA GLU A 303 -11.36 12.31 -1.53
C GLU A 303 -10.90 10.89 -1.90
N ILE A 304 -10.67 10.64 -3.19
CA ILE A 304 -10.13 9.37 -3.69
C ILE A 304 -8.71 9.13 -3.14
N MET A 305 -7.85 10.16 -3.20
CA MET A 305 -6.49 10.09 -2.64
C MET A 305 -6.50 9.81 -1.14
N SER A 306 -7.36 10.49 -0.38
CA SER A 306 -7.53 10.27 1.06
C SER A 306 -7.99 8.84 1.35
N TYR A 307 -8.91 8.31 0.53
CA TYR A 307 -9.41 6.95 0.66
C TYR A 307 -8.32 5.90 0.43
N ILE A 308 -7.58 6.02 -0.69
CA ILE A 308 -6.49 5.10 -1.04
C ILE A 308 -5.37 5.15 -0.01
N TRP A 309 -5.01 6.36 0.43
CA TRP A 309 -3.97 6.57 1.43
C TRP A 309 -4.33 5.88 2.73
N GLU A 310 -5.54 6.10 3.24
CA GLU A 310 -6.00 5.47 4.49
C GLU A 310 -6.08 3.95 4.34
N PHE A 311 -6.68 3.46 3.25
CA PHE A 311 -6.80 2.02 3.00
C PHE A 311 -5.44 1.32 3.11
N ASN A 312 -4.43 1.83 2.42
CA ASN A 312 -3.09 1.23 2.42
C ASN A 312 -2.30 1.46 3.71
N SER A 313 -2.73 2.40 4.56
CA SER A 313 -2.11 2.70 5.87
C SER A 313 -2.65 1.83 7.01
N ARG A 314 -3.64 0.98 6.74
CA ARG A 314 -4.21 0.07 7.74
C ARG A 314 -3.16 -0.91 8.28
N ARG A 315 -3.36 -1.34 9.53
CA ARG A 315 -2.51 -2.32 10.22
C ARG A 315 -3.38 -3.47 10.73
N PRO A 316 -3.10 -4.74 10.36
CA PRO A 316 -2.11 -5.16 9.38
C PRO A 316 -2.38 -4.59 7.98
N GLN A 317 -1.35 -4.57 7.15
CA GLN A 317 -1.43 -3.98 5.81
C GLN A 317 -2.36 -4.81 4.92
N PRO A 318 -3.20 -4.18 4.07
CA PRO A 318 -4.07 -4.92 3.18
C PRO A 318 -3.31 -5.85 2.23
N LEU A 319 -3.84 -7.06 2.09
CA LEU A 319 -3.25 -8.10 1.25
C LEU A 319 -3.28 -7.70 -0.23
N SER A 320 -2.36 -8.29 -1.00
CA SER A 320 -2.11 -7.94 -2.41
C SER A 320 -3.36 -8.06 -3.29
N TYR A 321 -4.21 -9.06 -3.05
CA TYR A 321 -5.51 -9.18 -3.73
C TYR A 321 -6.43 -7.98 -3.49
N SER A 322 -6.62 -7.56 -2.22
CA SER A 322 -7.48 -6.42 -1.88
C SER A 322 -6.93 -5.11 -2.44
N ARG A 323 -5.60 -4.93 -2.42
CA ARG A 323 -4.93 -3.78 -3.06
C ARG A 323 -5.15 -3.75 -4.57
N ALA A 324 -5.04 -4.89 -5.24
CA ALA A 324 -5.33 -5.00 -6.67
C ALA A 324 -6.81 -4.70 -7.00
N CYS A 325 -7.73 -5.10 -6.12
CA CYS A 325 -9.14 -4.75 -6.25
C CYS A 325 -9.39 -3.24 -6.08
N LEU A 326 -8.80 -2.60 -5.06
CA LEU A 326 -8.85 -1.15 -4.89
C LEU A 326 -8.25 -0.41 -6.09
N ALA A 327 -7.07 -0.83 -6.53
CA ALA A 327 -6.42 -0.27 -7.71
C ALA A 327 -7.30 -0.41 -8.95
N SER A 328 -8.11 -1.46 -9.06
CA SER A 328 -9.04 -1.61 -10.18
C SER A 328 -10.19 -0.59 -10.16
N LEU A 329 -10.54 -0.01 -9.01
CA LEU A 329 -11.52 1.07 -8.94
C LEU A 329 -10.98 2.37 -9.54
N VAL A 330 -9.71 2.63 -9.29
CA VAL A 330 -9.02 3.83 -9.75
C VAL A 330 -8.57 3.67 -11.20
N PHE A 331 -8.08 2.46 -11.54
CA PHE A 331 -7.39 2.17 -12.80
C PHE A 331 -8.11 1.22 -13.76
N GLY A 332 -9.32 0.78 -13.45
CA GLY A 332 -10.13 -0.06 -14.34
C GLY A 332 -10.89 0.72 -15.41
N ASN A 333 -10.86 2.05 -15.35
CA ASN A 333 -11.64 2.93 -16.22
C ASN A 333 -10.79 3.52 -17.37
N PRO A 334 -11.42 3.98 -18.46
CA PRO A 334 -10.72 4.57 -19.61
C PRO A 334 -9.83 5.76 -19.24
N ASN A 335 -8.82 6.05 -20.07
CA ASN A 335 -7.92 7.20 -19.88
C ASN A 335 -8.66 8.53 -19.69
N GLU A 336 -9.81 8.70 -20.35
CA GLU A 336 -10.69 9.87 -20.26
C GLU A 336 -11.11 10.21 -18.81
N MET A 337 -11.26 9.19 -17.95
CA MET A 337 -11.62 9.40 -16.54
C MET A 337 -10.48 10.06 -15.76
N TYR A 338 -9.21 9.74 -16.04
CA TYR A 338 -8.08 10.38 -15.37
C TYR A 338 -7.93 11.83 -15.80
N GLU A 339 -8.20 12.11 -17.07
CA GLU A 339 -8.21 13.48 -17.54
C GLU A 339 -9.31 14.30 -16.85
N GLU A 340 -10.49 13.70 -16.64
CA GLU A 340 -11.57 14.33 -15.88
C GLU A 340 -11.19 14.55 -14.41
N LEU A 341 -10.55 13.56 -13.78
CA LEU A 341 -10.03 13.70 -12.42
C LEU A 341 -9.01 14.84 -12.32
N LEU A 342 -8.05 14.92 -13.24
CA LEU A 342 -7.05 16.00 -13.26
C LEU A 342 -7.70 17.37 -13.53
N ARG A 343 -8.64 17.46 -14.48
CA ARG A 343 -9.41 18.70 -14.72
C ARG A 343 -10.15 19.16 -13.47
N LYS A 344 -10.77 18.22 -12.75
CA LYS A 344 -11.44 18.53 -11.48
C LYS A 344 -10.47 18.91 -10.38
N GLU A 345 -9.28 18.34 -10.37
CA GLU A 345 -8.23 18.74 -9.43
C GLU A 345 -7.74 20.18 -9.69
N LEU A 346 -7.61 20.57 -10.96
CA LEU A 346 -7.33 21.95 -11.34
C LEU A 346 -8.46 22.89 -10.87
N GLU A 347 -9.72 22.51 -11.07
CA GLU A 347 -10.88 23.27 -10.61
C GLU A 347 -10.91 23.41 -9.07
N GLU A 348 -10.62 22.35 -8.32
CA GLU A 348 -10.65 22.35 -6.85
C GLU A 348 -9.44 23.04 -6.19
N LEU A 349 -8.42 23.45 -6.96
CA LEU A 349 -7.20 24.08 -6.41
C LEU A 349 -6.80 25.39 -7.09
N VAL A 350 -6.56 25.41 -8.40
CA VAL A 350 -5.87 26.52 -9.09
C VAL A 350 -6.74 27.28 -10.10
N MET A 351 -7.84 26.69 -10.56
CA MET A 351 -8.77 27.25 -11.56
C MET A 351 -10.25 27.15 -11.13
N PRO A 352 -10.63 27.53 -9.90
CA PRO A 352 -12.00 27.37 -9.45
C PRO A 352 -12.94 28.33 -10.18
N LYS A 353 -14.01 27.77 -10.78
CA LYS A 353 -14.98 28.51 -11.60
C LYS A 353 -14.29 29.36 -12.67
N ASP A 354 -13.25 28.82 -13.29
CA ASP A 354 -12.52 29.48 -14.36
C ASP A 354 -13.14 29.17 -15.73
N ALA A 355 -13.17 30.16 -16.62
CA ALA A 355 -13.68 29.98 -17.97
C ALA A 355 -12.81 29.03 -18.81
N VAL A 356 -11.54 28.83 -18.45
CA VAL A 356 -10.60 27.91 -19.11
C VAL A 356 -11.09 26.47 -19.04
N LEU A 357 -11.68 26.06 -17.90
CA LEU A 357 -12.19 24.71 -17.68
C LEU A 357 -13.65 24.54 -18.10
N ASN A 358 -14.26 25.54 -18.74
CA ASN A 358 -15.65 25.44 -19.19
C ASN A 358 -15.79 24.31 -20.25
N PRO A 359 -16.66 23.31 -20.04
CA PRO A 359 -16.82 22.19 -20.98
C PRO A 359 -17.14 22.63 -22.41
N VAL A 360 -17.77 23.79 -22.59
CA VAL A 360 -18.10 24.36 -23.91
C VAL A 360 -16.82 24.61 -24.74
N ASN A 361 -15.66 24.79 -24.12
CA ASN A 361 -14.39 25.03 -24.83
C ASN A 361 -13.98 23.84 -25.73
N TRP A 362 -14.32 22.61 -25.36
CA TRP A 362 -14.04 21.40 -26.15
C TRP A 362 -15.01 21.21 -27.32
N SER A 363 -16.05 22.03 -27.44
CA SER A 363 -17.01 21.99 -28.56
C SER A 363 -16.57 22.81 -29.78
N PHE A 364 -15.54 23.64 -29.65
CA PHE A 364 -15.04 24.46 -30.75
C PHE A 364 -14.05 23.68 -31.61
N GLU A 365 -14.28 23.66 -32.92
CA GLU A 365 -13.39 23.01 -33.87
C GLU A 365 -12.12 23.84 -34.11
N THR A 366 -10.97 23.17 -34.08
CA THR A 366 -9.70 23.73 -34.55
C THR A 366 -9.67 23.66 -36.08
N SER A 367 -9.62 24.82 -36.75
CA SER A 367 -9.48 24.86 -38.21
C SER A 367 -8.16 24.22 -38.64
N GLN A 368 -8.20 23.30 -39.61
CA GLN A 368 -6.99 22.74 -40.22
C GLN A 368 -6.26 23.74 -41.14
N ASN A 369 -6.90 24.85 -41.48
CA ASN A 369 -6.30 25.91 -42.30
C ASN A 369 -5.56 26.92 -41.40
N PRO A 370 -4.21 27.05 -41.52
CA PRO A 370 -3.40 27.98 -40.72
C PRO A 370 -3.75 29.47 -40.92
N LEU A 371 -4.51 29.79 -41.98
CA LEU A 371 -4.93 31.16 -42.30
C LEU A 371 -6.21 31.58 -41.57
N VAL A 372 -6.91 30.64 -40.93
CA VAL A 372 -8.11 30.91 -40.14
C VAL A 372 -7.70 30.99 -38.66
N PRO A 373 -7.89 32.14 -37.98
CA PRO A 373 -7.61 32.24 -36.55
C PRO A 373 -8.42 31.21 -35.76
N THR A 374 -7.74 30.38 -34.98
CA THR A 374 -8.38 29.43 -34.07
C THR A 374 -9.13 30.18 -32.97
N ASP A 375 -10.33 29.72 -32.61
CA ASP A 375 -11.08 30.29 -31.49
C ASP A 375 -10.26 30.16 -30.19
N LYS A 376 -10.14 31.25 -29.41
CA LYS A 376 -9.38 31.27 -28.16
C LYS A 376 -9.80 30.15 -27.20
N ARG A 377 -11.09 29.78 -27.21
CA ARG A 377 -11.65 28.70 -26.37
C ARG A 377 -11.13 27.33 -26.77
N ALA A 378 -11.01 27.05 -28.07
CA ALA A 378 -10.39 25.82 -28.57
C ALA A 378 -8.90 25.76 -28.17
N VAL A 379 -8.20 26.90 -28.20
CA VAL A 379 -6.80 26.98 -27.74
C VAL A 379 -6.70 26.70 -26.25
N MET A 380 -7.57 27.30 -25.41
CA MET A 380 -7.62 27.01 -23.97
C MET A 380 -7.83 25.52 -23.69
N ALA A 381 -8.80 24.87 -24.36
CA ALA A 381 -9.04 23.43 -24.24
C ALA A 381 -7.81 22.60 -24.66
N SER A 382 -7.14 22.99 -25.75
CA SER A 382 -5.90 22.34 -26.20
C SER A 382 -4.79 22.43 -25.16
N LEU A 383 -4.61 23.60 -24.53
CA LEU A 383 -3.59 23.78 -23.48
C LEU A 383 -3.88 22.92 -22.25
N VAL A 384 -5.15 22.82 -21.84
CA VAL A 384 -5.56 21.94 -20.73
C VAL A 384 -5.32 20.47 -21.09
N ASN A 385 -5.64 20.04 -22.32
CA ASN A 385 -5.37 18.67 -22.77
C ASN A 385 -3.86 18.38 -22.82
N ASP A 386 -3.07 19.31 -23.33
CA ASP A 386 -1.60 19.19 -23.39
C ASP A 386 -0.99 19.09 -22.00
N PHE A 387 -1.44 19.93 -21.06
CA PHE A 387 -1.05 19.83 -19.66
C PHE A 387 -1.44 18.47 -19.09
N THR A 388 -2.71 18.07 -19.25
CA THR A 388 -3.25 16.84 -18.68
C THR A 388 -2.46 15.63 -19.18
N ASN A 389 -2.21 15.52 -20.49
CA ASN A 389 -1.42 14.44 -21.11
C ASN A 389 0.01 14.34 -20.56
N ARG A 390 0.64 15.48 -20.23
CA ARG A 390 1.99 15.51 -19.64
C ARG A 390 1.97 15.25 -18.13
N ALA A 391 0.90 15.64 -17.45
CA ALA A 391 0.69 15.48 -16.02
C ALA A 391 0.09 14.11 -15.65
N VAL A 392 -0.27 13.25 -16.62
CA VAL A 392 -0.65 11.84 -16.39
C VAL A 392 0.58 11.06 -15.89
N GLN A 393 0.97 11.34 -14.66
CA GLN A 393 1.85 10.53 -13.85
C GLN A 393 1.04 10.14 -12.63
N ALA A 394 0.68 8.87 -12.56
CA ALA A 394 -0.29 8.41 -11.59
C ALA A 394 0.35 8.29 -10.21
N ILE A 395 0.45 9.42 -9.49
CA ILE A 395 0.66 9.44 -8.03
C ILE A 395 -0.29 8.43 -7.38
N LEU A 396 -1.53 8.38 -7.85
CA LEU A 396 -2.55 7.40 -7.46
C LEU A 396 -2.07 5.94 -7.55
N THR A 397 -1.26 5.57 -8.57
CA THR A 397 -0.73 4.20 -8.73
C THR A 397 0.25 3.90 -7.62
N SER A 398 1.15 4.85 -7.36
CA SER A 398 2.12 4.74 -6.26
C SER A 398 1.43 4.64 -4.90
N LEU A 399 0.28 5.31 -4.72
CA LEU A 399 -0.51 5.23 -3.50
C LEU A 399 -1.22 3.88 -3.31
N CYS A 400 -1.45 3.11 -4.39
CA CYS A 400 -2.04 1.77 -4.31
C CYS A 400 -1.03 0.66 -3.97
N GLN A 401 0.26 0.99 -3.94
CA GLN A 401 1.32 0.04 -3.61
C GLN A 401 1.44 -0.18 -2.10
N ASN A 402 2.23 -1.19 -1.71
CA ASN A 402 2.59 -1.35 -0.31
C ASN A 402 3.37 -0.10 0.19
N ARG A 403 3.30 0.24 1.49
CA ARG A 403 3.90 1.48 2.06
C ARG A 403 5.39 1.67 1.73
N CYS A 404 6.17 0.59 1.73
CA CYS A 404 7.60 0.63 1.37
C CYS A 404 7.78 1.01 -0.11
N ARG A 405 6.97 0.42 -1.00
CA ARG A 405 6.95 0.72 -2.43
C ARG A 405 6.38 2.09 -2.73
N THR A 406 5.30 2.52 -2.08
CA THR A 406 4.77 3.89 -2.19
C THR A 406 5.89 4.91 -1.99
N ARG A 407 6.71 4.77 -0.94
CA ARG A 407 7.82 5.69 -0.70
C ARG A 407 8.86 5.67 -1.83
N ARG A 408 9.22 4.49 -2.35
CA ARG A 408 10.20 4.35 -3.44
C ARG A 408 9.68 4.93 -4.75
N GLU A 409 8.44 4.63 -5.12
CA GLU A 409 7.80 5.14 -6.33
C GLU A 409 7.63 6.66 -6.27
N LEU A 410 7.27 7.23 -5.11
CA LEU A 410 7.22 8.68 -4.93
C LEU A 410 8.57 9.36 -5.18
N CYS A 411 9.70 8.73 -4.79
CA CYS A 411 11.03 9.27 -5.12
C CYS A 411 11.28 9.31 -6.64
N HIS A 412 10.78 8.32 -7.40
CA HIS A 412 10.91 8.30 -8.86
C HIS A 412 9.99 9.33 -9.52
N ASN A 413 8.72 9.39 -9.11
CA ASN A 413 7.75 10.37 -9.60
C ASN A 413 8.21 11.81 -9.34
N LEU A 414 8.85 12.06 -8.19
CA LEU A 414 9.33 13.39 -7.84
C LEU A 414 10.31 13.96 -8.88
N ILE A 415 11.20 13.12 -9.43
CA ILE A 415 12.16 13.52 -10.47
C ILE A 415 11.42 13.91 -11.75
N ALA A 416 10.40 13.14 -12.11
CA ALA A 416 9.63 13.43 -13.31
C ALA A 416 8.77 14.71 -13.17
N PHE A 417 8.19 14.96 -11.98
CA PHE A 417 7.55 16.24 -11.68
C PHE A 417 8.53 17.42 -11.68
N ASN A 418 9.78 17.22 -11.27
CA ASN A 418 10.81 18.25 -11.37
C ASN A 418 11.08 18.63 -12.83
N ASN A 419 11.26 17.64 -13.71
CA ASN A 419 11.49 17.88 -15.13
C ASN A 419 10.28 18.51 -15.83
N LEU A 420 9.07 18.20 -15.37
CA LEU A 420 7.82 18.72 -15.94
C LEU A 420 7.62 20.22 -15.66
N GLU A 421 8.20 20.76 -14.59
CA GLU A 421 7.99 22.15 -14.15
C GLU A 421 8.46 23.19 -15.19
N SER A 422 9.60 22.97 -15.86
CA SER A 422 10.11 23.89 -16.89
C SER A 422 9.21 23.93 -18.13
N ASP A 423 8.69 22.77 -18.53
CA ASP A 423 7.92 22.62 -19.76
C ASP A 423 6.52 23.23 -19.64
N ILE A 424 5.97 23.26 -18.43
CA ILE A 424 4.63 23.77 -18.16
C ILE A 424 4.57 25.28 -18.11
N GLN A 425 5.66 25.95 -17.71
CA GLN A 425 5.68 27.42 -17.67
C GLN A 425 5.39 28.03 -19.05
N VAL A 426 5.72 27.33 -20.14
CA VAL A 426 5.38 27.74 -21.51
C VAL A 426 3.86 27.72 -21.72
N LEU A 427 3.17 26.66 -21.26
CA LEU A 427 1.71 26.55 -21.37
C LEU A 427 1.01 27.66 -20.58
N ASP A 428 1.52 27.99 -19.39
CA ASP A 428 0.98 29.09 -18.58
C ASP A 428 1.16 30.46 -19.24
N GLN A 429 2.30 30.69 -19.92
CA GLN A 429 2.52 31.93 -20.67
C GLN A 429 1.55 32.07 -21.85
N GLU A 430 1.30 30.99 -22.58
CA GLU A 430 0.30 30.96 -23.65
C GLU A 430 -1.12 31.17 -23.09
N LEU A 431 -1.45 30.55 -21.96
CA LEU A 431 -2.75 30.70 -21.32
C LEU A 431 -3.02 32.14 -20.87
N HIS A 432 -2.01 32.83 -20.33
CA HIS A 432 -2.14 34.22 -19.90
C HIS A 432 -2.33 35.20 -21.07
N GLN A 433 -1.90 34.86 -22.28
CA GLN A 433 -2.21 35.65 -23.49
C GLN A 433 -3.70 35.55 -23.89
N LEU A 434 -4.39 34.51 -23.41
CA LEU A 434 -5.79 34.24 -23.75
C LEU A 434 -6.75 34.81 -22.71
N THR A 435 -6.37 34.83 -21.42
CA THR A 435 -7.19 35.37 -20.32
C THR A 435 -6.33 35.97 -19.20
N ASP A 436 -6.76 37.15 -18.72
CA ASP A 436 -6.19 37.81 -17.55
C ASP A 436 -6.92 37.43 -16.24
N ASP A 437 -8.09 36.79 -16.33
CA ASP A 437 -8.92 36.42 -15.18
C ASP A 437 -8.60 35.02 -14.62
N ILE A 438 -7.31 34.74 -14.43
CA ILE A 438 -6.80 33.44 -13.97
C ILE A 438 -5.70 33.62 -12.93
N LEU A 439 -5.46 32.60 -12.11
CA LEU A 439 -4.31 32.56 -11.22
C LEU A 439 -3.01 32.73 -12.04
N LEU A 440 -2.01 33.41 -11.50
CA LEU A 440 -0.72 33.53 -12.17
C LEU A 440 0.02 32.18 -12.15
N TYR A 441 0.38 31.66 -13.34
CA TYR A 441 1.01 30.34 -13.55
C TYR A 441 0.21 29.17 -12.95
N PRO A 442 -1.05 28.94 -13.33
CA PRO A 442 -1.93 27.98 -12.66
C PRO A 442 -1.43 26.54 -12.78
N PHE A 443 -0.94 26.11 -13.96
CA PHE A 443 -0.45 24.75 -14.15
C PHE A 443 0.85 24.52 -13.36
N ALA A 444 1.80 25.46 -13.43
CA ALA A 444 3.04 25.35 -12.66
C ALA A 444 2.77 25.39 -11.14
N SER A 445 1.76 26.14 -10.70
CA SER A 445 1.32 26.16 -9.30
C SER A 445 0.82 24.80 -8.83
N TRP A 446 0.03 24.11 -9.66
CA TRP A 446 -0.43 22.76 -9.34
C TRP A 446 0.74 21.75 -9.30
N VAL A 447 1.64 21.80 -10.29
CA VAL A 447 2.82 20.92 -10.30
C VAL A 447 3.72 21.17 -9.10
N TYR A 448 3.94 22.44 -8.75
CA TYR A 448 4.73 22.79 -7.57
C TYR A 448 4.07 22.30 -6.28
N HIS A 449 2.75 22.43 -6.16
CA HIS A 449 1.98 21.89 -5.04
C HIS A 449 2.14 20.37 -4.92
N MET A 450 2.00 19.63 -6.02
CA MET A 450 2.16 18.18 -6.05
C MET A 450 3.59 17.75 -5.74
N LYS A 451 4.59 18.47 -6.25
CA LYS A 451 6.01 18.22 -5.95
C LYS A 451 6.29 18.36 -4.45
N LEU A 452 5.88 19.49 -3.86
CA LEU A 452 6.04 19.73 -2.41
C LEU A 452 5.32 18.65 -1.59
N ARG A 453 4.10 18.27 -1.99
CA ARG A 453 3.34 17.21 -1.30
C ARG A 453 4.04 15.86 -1.35
N GLN A 454 4.61 15.48 -2.49
CA GLN A 454 5.39 14.26 -2.63
C GLN A 454 6.66 14.30 -1.76
N MET A 455 7.35 15.45 -1.69
CA MET A 455 8.51 15.63 -0.82
C MET A 455 8.16 15.44 0.67
N GLU A 456 7.04 16.03 1.12
CA GLU A 456 6.51 15.82 2.47
C GLU A 456 6.23 14.33 2.73
N TRP A 457 5.55 13.64 1.81
CA TRP A 457 5.22 12.23 1.97
C TRP A 457 6.47 11.34 2.01
N ILE A 458 7.49 11.60 1.18
CA ILE A 458 8.75 10.83 1.20
C ILE A 458 9.42 10.94 2.58
N LEU A 459 9.35 12.12 3.21
CA LEU A 459 9.86 12.35 4.57
C LEU A 459 9.00 11.65 5.62
N GLN A 460 7.69 11.87 5.59
CA GLN A 460 6.74 11.29 6.54
C GLN A 460 6.75 9.75 6.52
N LEU A 461 6.78 9.15 5.33
CA LEU A 461 6.93 7.70 5.16
C LEU A 461 8.28 7.19 5.67
N GLY A 462 9.32 8.04 5.65
CA GLY A 462 10.62 7.69 6.24
C GLY A 462 10.56 7.57 7.77
N PHE A 463 9.77 8.43 8.44
CA PHE A 463 9.51 8.27 9.87
C PHE A 463 8.64 7.04 10.16
N GLU A 464 7.60 6.80 9.35
CA GLU A 464 6.70 5.65 9.49
C GLU A 464 7.43 4.31 9.40
N GLN A 465 8.43 4.23 8.51
CA GLN A 465 9.24 3.04 8.22
C GLN A 465 10.54 2.98 9.05
N ASP A 466 10.70 3.86 10.05
CA ASP A 466 11.88 3.96 10.92
C ASP A 466 13.22 4.02 10.13
N ILE A 467 13.21 4.74 9.00
CA ILE A 467 14.38 4.92 8.11
C ILE A 467 15.43 5.88 8.72
N TYR A 468 15.01 6.77 9.62
CA TYR A 468 15.85 7.81 10.22
C TYR A 468 16.33 7.41 11.61
N LEU A 469 17.65 7.44 11.81
CA LEU A 469 18.26 7.23 13.11
C LEU A 469 17.92 8.39 14.06
N PRO A 470 17.94 8.17 15.39
CA PRO A 470 17.62 9.22 16.36
C PRO A 470 18.43 10.51 16.16
N ASP A 471 19.71 10.40 15.81
CA ASP A 471 20.60 11.54 15.57
C ASP A 471 20.43 12.23 14.20
N GLU A 472 19.56 11.71 13.34
CA GLU A 472 19.20 12.36 12.07
C GLU A 472 17.89 13.15 12.17
N ARG A 473 17.14 13.01 13.27
CA ARG A 473 15.74 13.48 13.36
C ARG A 473 15.60 14.99 13.35
N ALA A 474 16.50 15.70 14.03
CA ALA A 474 16.54 17.15 13.97
C ALA A 474 16.60 17.63 12.51
N GLY A 475 17.55 17.09 11.74
CA GLY A 475 17.71 17.39 10.32
C GLY A 475 16.53 17.02 9.44
N MET A 476 15.91 15.86 9.67
CA MET A 476 14.76 15.45 8.87
C MET A 476 13.51 16.29 9.17
N TYR A 477 13.29 16.68 10.43
CA TYR A 477 12.21 17.60 10.78
C TYR A 477 12.46 19.03 10.31
N TRP A 478 13.71 19.50 10.37
CA TRP A 478 14.13 20.78 9.77
C TRP A 478 13.84 20.84 8.26
N TRP A 479 14.13 19.74 7.54
CA TRP A 479 13.84 19.72 6.11
C TRP A 479 12.33 19.66 5.84
N LEU A 480 11.59 18.90 6.65
CA LEU A 480 10.12 18.85 6.56
C LEU A 480 9.48 20.21 6.83
N SER A 481 9.94 20.97 7.84
CA SER A 481 9.42 22.32 8.10
C SER A 481 9.72 23.26 6.94
N SER A 482 10.93 23.20 6.37
CA SER A 482 11.33 24.03 5.22
C SER A 482 10.49 23.79 3.96
N ILE A 483 10.23 22.51 3.63
CA ILE A 483 9.33 22.15 2.51
C ILE A 483 7.90 22.60 2.81
N SER A 484 7.43 22.35 4.04
CA SER A 484 6.07 22.72 4.45
C SER A 484 5.86 24.24 4.38
N ALA A 485 6.85 25.04 4.78
CA ALA A 485 6.82 26.49 4.66
C ALA A 485 6.69 26.96 3.20
N SER A 486 7.44 26.35 2.27
CA SER A 486 7.30 26.63 0.84
C SER A 486 5.88 26.33 0.32
N ARG A 487 5.24 25.28 0.85
CA ARG A 487 3.85 24.92 0.51
C ARG A 487 2.84 25.85 1.17
N VAL A 488 3.12 26.36 2.36
CA VAL A 488 2.32 27.42 3.00
C VAL A 488 2.27 28.65 2.11
N ASP A 489 3.42 29.15 1.66
CA ASP A 489 3.50 30.35 0.79
C ASP A 489 2.68 30.17 -0.50
N LEU A 490 2.79 28.99 -1.12
CA LEU A 490 2.02 28.65 -2.31
C LEU A 490 0.51 28.65 -2.04
N LEU A 491 0.07 27.98 -0.96
CA LEU A 491 -1.34 27.87 -0.59
C LEU A 491 -1.93 29.22 -0.17
N GLU A 492 -1.17 30.09 0.49
CA GLU A 492 -1.59 31.45 0.81
C GLU A 492 -1.83 32.29 -0.44
N ARG A 493 -0.95 32.18 -1.45
CA ARG A 493 -1.14 32.85 -2.75
C ARG A 493 -2.39 32.35 -3.47
N ILE A 494 -2.59 31.03 -3.53
CA ILE A 494 -3.79 30.42 -4.12
C ILE A 494 -5.04 30.90 -3.38
N LEU A 495 -5.03 30.84 -2.06
CA LEU A 495 -6.17 31.25 -1.23
C LEU A 495 -6.51 32.74 -1.38
N ALA A 496 -5.50 33.61 -1.49
CA ALA A 496 -5.70 35.04 -1.74
C ALA A 496 -6.42 35.28 -3.08
N PHE A 497 -6.01 34.58 -4.14
CA PHE A 497 -6.68 34.63 -5.44
C PHE A 497 -8.14 34.16 -5.35
N ILE A 498 -8.39 33.01 -4.70
CA ILE A 498 -9.74 32.46 -4.53
C ILE A 498 -10.64 33.43 -3.76
N ARG A 499 -10.14 34.04 -2.68
CA ARG A 499 -10.87 35.06 -1.90
C ARG A 499 -11.25 36.28 -2.74
N GLN A 500 -10.31 36.77 -3.55
CA GLN A 500 -10.56 37.88 -4.47
C GLN A 500 -11.61 37.50 -5.52
N ARG A 501 -11.53 36.28 -6.08
CA ARG A 501 -12.50 35.76 -7.06
C ARG A 501 -13.89 35.62 -6.43
N HIS A 502 -14.00 34.99 -5.26
CA HIS A 502 -15.25 34.88 -4.50
C HIS A 502 -15.91 36.25 -4.26
N ALA A 503 -15.13 37.25 -3.81
CA ALA A 503 -15.65 38.60 -3.59
C ALA A 503 -16.19 39.25 -4.89
N ARG A 504 -15.53 39.04 -6.03
CA ARG A 504 -15.98 39.55 -7.34
C ARG A 504 -17.30 38.91 -7.78
N PHE A 505 -17.42 37.58 -7.66
CA PHE A 505 -18.65 36.86 -8.01
C PHE A 505 -19.84 37.28 -7.12
N LEU A 506 -19.59 37.48 -5.83
CA LEU A 506 -20.59 38.01 -4.91
C LEU A 506 -21.06 39.42 -5.31
N GLN A 507 -20.13 40.30 -5.69
CA GLN A 507 -20.44 41.65 -6.18
C GLN A 507 -21.19 41.65 -7.52
N ALA A 508 -20.90 40.68 -8.39
CA ALA A 508 -21.58 40.49 -9.68
C ALA A 508 -22.98 39.88 -9.56
N GLY A 509 -23.41 39.48 -8.35
CA GLY A 509 -24.72 38.86 -8.11
C GLY A 509 -24.78 37.38 -8.46
N GLN A 510 -23.66 36.73 -8.74
CA GLN A 510 -23.58 35.29 -9.06
C GLN A 510 -23.56 34.45 -7.78
N SER A 511 -24.71 34.37 -7.11
CA SER A 511 -24.80 33.79 -5.76
C SER A 511 -24.47 32.29 -5.69
N GLU A 512 -24.80 31.52 -6.73
CA GLU A 512 -24.52 30.07 -6.80
C GLU A 512 -23.01 29.80 -6.98
N ASP A 513 -22.40 30.42 -8.00
CA ASP A 513 -20.95 30.32 -8.24
C ASP A 513 -20.13 30.82 -7.04
N ALA A 514 -20.60 31.88 -6.36
CA ALA A 514 -19.96 32.38 -5.14
C ALA A 514 -20.04 31.35 -3.99
N ALA A 515 -21.14 30.62 -3.86
CA ALA A 515 -21.28 29.57 -2.84
C ALA A 515 -20.29 28.42 -3.10
N GLU A 516 -20.14 27.98 -4.35
CA GLU A 516 -19.15 26.95 -4.70
C GLU A 516 -17.72 27.42 -4.51
N LEU A 517 -17.40 28.67 -4.89
CA LEU A 517 -16.08 29.28 -4.62
C LEU A 517 -15.77 29.35 -3.12
N LEU A 518 -16.78 29.58 -2.27
CA LEU A 518 -16.62 29.56 -0.81
C LEU A 518 -16.33 28.14 -0.30
N GLU A 519 -16.89 27.10 -0.91
CA GLU A 519 -16.54 25.71 -0.58
C GLU A 519 -15.08 25.40 -0.96
N THR A 520 -14.64 25.79 -2.16
CA THR A 520 -13.23 25.64 -2.57
C THR A 520 -12.30 26.45 -1.66
N GLN A 521 -12.68 27.68 -1.29
CA GLN A 521 -11.93 28.50 -0.34
C GLN A 521 -11.72 27.76 0.98
N ARG A 522 -12.79 27.18 1.55
CA ARG A 522 -12.72 26.44 2.82
C ARG A 522 -11.87 25.17 2.69
N HIS A 523 -11.94 24.49 1.55
CA HIS A 523 -11.08 23.34 1.29
C HIS A 523 -9.59 23.73 1.28
N VAL A 524 -9.22 24.78 0.55
CA VAL A 524 -7.84 25.29 0.54
C VAL A 524 -7.41 25.80 1.92
N GLU A 525 -8.31 26.43 2.69
CA GLU A 525 -8.07 26.80 4.09
C GLU A 525 -7.77 25.57 4.96
N SER A 526 -8.48 24.45 4.77
CA SER A 526 -8.20 23.22 5.51
C SER A 526 -6.81 22.66 5.19
N MET A 527 -6.41 22.67 3.91
CA MET A 527 -5.06 22.26 3.51
C MET A 527 -4.01 23.19 4.11
N LEU A 528 -4.26 24.50 4.11
CA LEU A 528 -3.35 25.48 4.69
C LEU A 528 -3.16 25.25 6.19
N HIS A 529 -4.23 25.05 6.96
CA HIS A 529 -4.16 24.75 8.38
C HIS A 529 -3.40 23.44 8.66
N ALA A 530 -3.63 22.40 7.85
CA ALA A 530 -2.89 21.14 7.97
C ALA A 530 -1.38 21.34 7.73
N THR A 531 -1.00 22.09 6.69
CA THR A 531 0.39 22.36 6.33
C THR A 531 1.08 23.27 7.35
N LYS A 532 0.42 24.36 7.80
CA LYS A 532 0.96 25.23 8.85
C LYS A 532 1.17 24.47 10.15
N GLY A 533 0.17 23.72 10.59
CA GLY A 533 0.29 22.89 11.79
C GLY A 533 1.42 21.87 11.69
N GLY A 534 1.57 21.23 10.53
CA GLY A 534 2.66 20.30 10.25
C GLY A 534 4.03 20.97 10.25
N SER A 535 4.15 22.15 9.65
CA SER A 535 5.38 22.95 9.63
C SER A 535 5.83 23.32 11.03
N SER A 536 4.95 23.92 11.85
CA SER A 536 5.27 24.32 13.21
C SER A 536 5.56 23.12 14.11
N LEU A 537 4.86 21.98 13.93
CA LEU A 537 5.18 20.77 14.71
C LEU A 537 6.54 20.17 14.32
N ALA A 538 6.88 20.18 13.03
CA ALA A 538 8.20 19.77 12.56
C ALA A 538 9.29 20.67 13.15
N GLU A 539 9.10 21.98 13.13
CA GLU A 539 10.03 22.94 13.72
C GLU A 539 10.19 22.74 15.24
N ALA A 540 9.08 22.54 15.96
CA ALA A 540 9.13 22.21 17.39
C ALA A 540 9.92 20.93 17.66
N LEU A 541 9.73 19.88 16.86
CA LEU A 541 10.47 18.64 17.01
C LEU A 541 11.95 18.81 16.64
N CYS A 542 12.27 19.59 15.61
CA CYS A 542 13.65 19.96 15.30
C CYS A 542 14.33 20.59 16.52
N SER A 543 13.73 21.64 17.09
CA SER A 543 14.26 22.32 18.28
C SER A 543 14.37 21.40 19.50
N LEU A 544 13.41 20.50 19.69
CA LEU A 544 13.46 19.51 20.77
C LEU A 544 14.64 18.53 20.59
N TYR A 545 14.85 17.98 19.39
CA TYR A 545 15.97 17.07 19.12
C TYR A 545 17.33 17.79 19.17
N MET A 546 17.44 19.03 18.66
CA MET A 546 18.64 19.86 18.84
C MET A 546 18.97 20.06 20.32
N LEU A 547 17.95 20.36 21.14
CA LEU A 547 18.14 20.51 22.59
C LEU A 547 18.63 19.20 23.24
N LEU A 548 18.02 18.07 22.88
CA LEU A 548 18.45 16.76 23.37
C LEU A 548 19.88 16.41 22.94
N HIS A 549 20.33 16.88 21.77
CA HIS A 549 21.73 16.78 21.35
C HIS A 549 22.67 17.60 22.24
N TYR A 550 22.37 18.88 22.49
CA TYR A 550 23.16 19.71 23.41
C TYR A 550 23.18 19.17 24.85
N LEU A 551 22.15 18.42 25.25
CA LEU A 551 22.07 17.74 26.56
C LEU A 551 22.69 16.33 26.56
N ASN A 552 23.30 15.90 25.46
CA ASN A 552 23.95 14.60 25.28
C ASN A 552 23.01 13.39 25.55
N ALA A 553 21.72 13.56 25.25
CA ALA A 553 20.68 12.56 25.48
C ALA A 553 20.40 11.70 24.24
N VAL A 554 20.65 12.21 23.02
CA VAL A 554 20.40 11.49 21.77
C VAL A 554 21.47 10.40 21.56
N PRO A 555 21.09 9.14 21.29
CA PRO A 555 22.04 8.09 21.01
C PRO A 555 22.70 8.28 19.63
N THR A 556 23.99 8.60 19.63
CA THR A 556 24.79 8.78 18.39
C THR A 556 25.79 7.63 18.23
N PRO A 557 25.64 6.75 17.22
CA PRO A 557 26.60 5.67 16.98
C PRO A 557 27.93 6.21 16.43
N PRO A 558 29.08 5.60 16.78
CA PRO A 558 30.38 5.99 16.24
C PRO A 558 30.47 5.62 14.75
N ARG A 559 30.96 6.57 13.93
CA ARG A 559 31.05 6.39 12.47
C ARG A 559 32.47 6.72 11.97
N PRO A 560 33.48 5.89 12.29
CA PRO A 560 34.89 6.19 12.01
C PRO A 560 35.23 6.30 10.51
N PHE A 561 34.41 5.71 9.64
CA PHE A 561 34.60 5.71 8.19
C PHE A 561 33.62 6.64 7.43
N GLY A 562 32.77 7.39 8.15
CA GLY A 562 31.71 8.21 7.54
C GLY A 562 31.91 9.70 7.79
N GLN A 563 32.13 10.48 6.73
CA GLN A 563 32.15 11.95 6.81
C GLN A 563 30.71 12.49 6.95
N PRO A 564 30.44 13.49 7.83
CA PRO A 564 29.11 14.07 7.98
C PRO A 564 28.47 14.56 6.68
N SER A 565 29.24 15.26 5.83
CA SER A 565 28.77 15.77 4.53
C SER A 565 28.30 14.66 3.59
N LEU A 566 29.06 13.57 3.45
CA LEU A 566 28.67 12.43 2.63
C LEU A 566 27.45 11.68 3.19
N ARG A 567 27.28 11.65 4.52
CA ARG A 567 26.09 11.07 5.16
C ARG A 567 24.86 11.92 4.89
N TYR A 568 24.99 13.25 4.97
CA TYR A 568 23.95 14.19 4.60
C TYR A 568 23.53 14.02 3.14
N GLU A 569 24.50 13.99 2.22
CA GLU A 569 24.25 13.77 0.79
C GLU A 569 23.53 12.44 0.54
N LEU A 570 23.97 11.35 1.18
CA LEU A 570 23.32 10.04 1.07
C LEU A 570 21.88 10.07 1.59
N ARG A 571 21.64 10.71 2.75
CA ARG A 571 20.31 10.83 3.36
C ARG A 571 19.37 11.67 2.50
N MET A 572 19.86 12.76 1.95
CA MET A 572 19.09 13.70 1.14
C MET A 572 19.09 13.36 -0.36
N LYS A 573 19.66 12.20 -0.74
CA LYS A 573 19.72 11.73 -2.14
C LYS A 573 18.40 11.85 -2.91
N PRO A 574 17.21 11.55 -2.34
CA PRO A 574 15.94 11.74 -3.05
C PRO A 574 15.66 13.18 -3.51
N PHE A 575 16.30 14.18 -2.89
CA PHE A 575 16.04 15.60 -3.11
C PHE A 575 17.18 16.33 -3.82
N LEU A 576 18.34 15.69 -4.04
CA LEU A 576 19.53 16.34 -4.61
C LEU A 576 19.31 16.90 -6.02
N VAL A 577 18.47 16.26 -6.81
CA VAL A 577 18.18 16.63 -8.20
C VAL A 577 17.00 17.59 -8.34
N ILE A 578 16.43 18.04 -7.22
CA ILE A 578 15.24 18.90 -7.21
C ILE A 578 15.67 20.37 -7.25
N ASP A 579 15.15 21.10 -8.22
CA ASP A 579 15.55 22.48 -8.48
C ASP A 579 14.90 23.46 -7.50
N THR A 580 13.61 23.26 -7.21
CA THR A 580 12.82 24.14 -6.33
C THR A 580 11.89 23.33 -5.43
N PRO A 581 11.90 23.48 -4.09
CA PRO A 581 12.92 24.17 -3.32
C PRO A 581 14.26 23.41 -3.43
N ARG A 582 15.33 24.15 -3.66
CA ARG A 582 16.67 23.56 -3.74
C ARG A 582 17.09 23.06 -2.36
N LEU A 583 17.68 21.87 -2.32
CA LEU A 583 18.28 21.35 -1.09
C LEU A 583 19.42 22.27 -0.62
N THR A 584 19.41 22.63 0.66
CA THR A 584 20.46 23.44 1.27
C THR A 584 21.81 22.71 1.26
N PRO A 585 22.93 23.37 0.91
CA PRO A 585 24.26 22.79 1.03
C PRO A 585 24.57 22.33 2.46
N PHE A 586 25.45 21.34 2.61
CA PHE A 586 25.75 20.76 3.92
C PHE A 586 26.24 21.80 4.93
N GLU A 587 27.05 22.77 4.51
CA GLU A 587 27.63 23.77 5.41
C GLU A 587 26.58 24.69 6.03
N ASP A 588 25.50 24.99 5.31
CA ASP A 588 24.41 25.84 5.83
C ASP A 588 23.42 25.01 6.64
N PHE A 589 23.12 23.79 6.19
CA PHE A 589 22.35 22.82 6.97
C PHE A 589 23.01 22.54 8.34
N ASP A 590 24.33 22.35 8.37
CA ASP A 590 25.07 22.08 9.60
C ASP A 590 25.05 23.29 10.54
N LYS A 591 25.14 24.52 10.01
CA LYS A 591 24.98 25.74 10.84
C LYS A 591 23.58 25.85 11.43
N ASP A 592 22.54 25.57 10.64
CA ASP A 592 21.16 25.67 11.08
C ASP A 592 20.82 24.65 12.18
N LEU A 593 21.44 23.47 12.14
CA LEU A 593 21.30 22.46 13.19
C LEU A 593 22.20 22.70 14.41
N HIS A 594 23.22 23.55 14.29
CA HIS A 594 24.15 23.92 15.36
C HIS A 594 24.15 25.43 15.63
N PRO A 595 22.99 26.04 15.95
CA PRO A 595 22.87 27.50 16.09
C PRO A 595 23.70 28.07 17.25
N PHE A 596 24.18 27.23 18.16
CA PHE A 596 25.05 27.60 19.29
C PHE A 596 26.42 26.92 19.23
N GLY A 597 26.90 26.58 18.03
CA GLY A 597 28.14 25.83 17.81
C GLY A 597 27.97 24.32 17.99
N PRO A 598 29.06 23.54 17.85
CA PRO A 598 29.02 22.08 17.89
C PRO A 598 28.38 21.54 19.17
N TYR A 599 27.60 20.46 19.09
CA TYR A 599 26.91 19.89 20.26
C TYR A 599 27.85 19.52 21.41
N ASP A 600 29.06 19.04 21.10
CA ASP A 600 30.07 18.67 22.10
C ASP A 600 30.85 19.87 22.67
N ALA A 601 30.74 21.04 22.03
CA ALA A 601 31.48 22.25 22.40
C ALA A 601 30.63 23.51 22.12
N PRO A 602 29.53 23.72 22.87
CA PRO A 602 28.64 24.85 22.64
C PRO A 602 29.34 26.18 22.94
N GLU A 603 29.08 27.18 22.09
CA GLU A 603 29.59 28.55 22.22
C GLU A 603 28.85 29.37 23.27
N ARG A 604 27.65 28.93 23.67
CA ARG A 604 26.79 29.56 24.68
C ARG A 604 26.64 28.67 25.91
N SER A 605 26.23 29.27 27.03
CA SER A 605 25.95 28.51 28.25
C SER A 605 24.78 27.54 28.03
N LEU A 606 24.84 26.36 28.64
CA LEU A 606 23.76 25.38 28.55
C LEU A 606 22.41 25.93 29.04
N GLN A 607 22.41 26.81 30.04
CA GLN A 607 21.20 27.48 30.53
C GLN A 607 20.55 28.36 29.46
N GLU A 608 21.36 29.14 28.74
CA GLU A 608 20.87 29.98 27.64
C GLU A 608 20.32 29.13 26.48
N ILE A 609 21.00 28.01 26.16
CA ILE A 609 20.56 27.07 25.11
C ILE A 609 19.23 26.42 25.50
N VAL A 610 19.10 25.92 26.73
CA VAL A 610 17.85 25.36 27.27
C VAL A 610 16.74 26.41 27.19
N HIS A 611 16.99 27.63 27.66
CA HIS A 611 16.00 28.71 27.63
C HIS A 611 15.47 28.97 26.21
N ARG A 612 16.38 29.20 25.24
CA ARG A 612 15.99 29.52 23.86
C ARG A 612 15.24 28.38 23.20
N LEU A 613 15.80 27.17 23.18
CA LEU A 613 15.20 26.04 22.46
C LEU A 613 13.89 25.57 23.11
N THR A 614 13.76 25.62 24.43
CA THR A 614 12.47 25.28 25.08
C THR A 614 11.40 26.33 24.81
N HIS A 615 11.77 27.62 24.71
CA HIS A 615 10.86 28.67 24.30
C HIS A 615 10.41 28.52 22.84
N ASP A 616 11.33 28.17 21.94
CA ASP A 616 11.01 27.87 20.54
C ASP A 616 10.05 26.68 20.44
N VAL A 617 10.31 25.59 21.18
CA VAL A 617 9.41 24.44 21.29
C VAL A 617 8.03 24.85 21.78
N GLU A 618 7.94 25.66 22.84
CA GLU A 618 6.65 26.13 23.39
C GLU A 618 5.85 26.94 22.37
N ASN A 619 6.50 27.92 21.71
CA ASN A 619 5.87 28.79 20.72
C ASN A 619 5.36 27.99 19.52
N MET A 620 6.22 27.14 18.96
CA MET A 620 5.89 26.33 17.78
C MET A 620 4.82 25.27 18.07
N VAL A 621 4.83 24.66 19.26
CA VAL A 621 3.75 23.75 19.70
C VAL A 621 2.42 24.48 19.85
N LYS A 622 2.43 25.72 20.36
CA LYS A 622 1.21 26.53 20.52
C LYS A 622 0.61 26.89 19.15
N GLU A 623 1.44 27.26 18.19
CA GLU A 623 1.01 27.50 16.82
C GLU A 623 0.45 26.22 16.19
N ALA A 624 1.19 25.11 16.24
CA ALA A 624 0.75 23.82 15.71
C ALA A 624 -0.61 23.39 16.26
N LYS A 625 -0.82 23.50 17.58
CA LYS A 625 -2.11 23.19 18.21
C LYS A 625 -3.24 24.09 17.71
N THR A 626 -2.97 25.37 17.50
CA THR A 626 -3.96 26.33 17.02
C THR A 626 -4.42 25.97 15.60
N GLU A 627 -3.47 25.67 14.73
CA GLU A 627 -3.72 25.31 13.33
C GLU A 627 -4.46 23.96 13.22
N PHE A 628 -4.01 22.91 13.95
CA PHE A 628 -4.71 21.63 13.95
C PHE A 628 -6.10 21.69 14.62
N ALA A 629 -6.30 22.57 15.61
CA ALA A 629 -7.63 22.80 16.17
C ALA A 629 -8.56 23.50 15.18
N ALA A 630 -8.04 24.43 14.37
CA ALA A 630 -8.79 25.05 13.27
C ALA A 630 -9.16 24.01 12.19
N LEU A 631 -8.22 23.14 11.80
CA LEU A 631 -8.48 22.02 10.89
C LEU A 631 -9.58 21.09 11.45
N LYS A 632 -9.46 20.67 12.72
CA LYS A 632 -10.45 19.83 13.38
C LYS A 632 -11.85 20.46 13.36
N LYS A 633 -11.93 21.79 13.50
CA LYS A 633 -13.19 22.53 13.46
C LYS A 633 -13.81 22.59 12.06
N LEU A 634 -13.00 22.64 10.99
CA LEU A 634 -13.48 22.60 9.61
C LEU A 634 -14.08 21.22 9.26
N GLY A 635 -13.48 20.14 9.76
CA GLY A 635 -13.99 18.78 9.66
C GLY A 635 -13.64 18.05 8.35
N ALA A 636 -13.87 16.73 8.35
CA ALA A 636 -13.43 15.82 7.29
C ALA A 636 -14.02 16.15 5.91
N LYS A 637 -15.30 16.52 5.84
CA LYS A 637 -15.95 16.93 4.57
C LYS A 637 -15.24 18.09 3.88
N VAL A 638 -14.87 19.13 4.64
CA VAL A 638 -14.15 20.30 4.09
C VAL A 638 -12.74 19.91 3.67
N ALA A 639 -12.10 19.00 4.42
CA ALA A 639 -10.80 18.44 4.09
C ALA A 639 -10.80 17.45 2.92
N LYS A 640 -11.97 17.16 2.31
CA LYS A 640 -12.15 16.12 1.28
C LYS A 640 -11.64 14.77 1.77
N SER A 641 -12.06 14.39 2.97
CA SER A 641 -11.78 13.09 3.60
C SER A 641 -13.02 12.48 4.26
N GLU A 642 -14.23 12.80 3.74
CA GLU A 642 -15.49 12.31 4.31
C GLU A 642 -15.64 10.78 4.22
N GLY A 643 -15.17 10.16 3.12
CA GLY A 643 -15.16 8.71 2.92
C GLY A 643 -14.30 7.97 3.93
N VAL A 644 -13.37 8.67 4.58
CA VAL A 644 -12.49 8.15 5.66
C VAL A 644 -12.61 8.97 6.94
N LYS A 645 -13.78 9.58 7.18
CA LYS A 645 -14.00 10.52 8.27
C LYS A 645 -13.50 10.04 9.64
N GLU A 646 -13.84 8.82 10.04
CA GLU A 646 -13.45 8.28 11.35
C GLU A 646 -11.92 8.18 11.48
N ALA A 647 -11.25 7.70 10.44
CA ALA A 647 -9.80 7.61 10.40
C ALA A 647 -9.14 8.99 10.37
N TRP A 648 -9.69 9.93 9.59
CA TRP A 648 -9.23 11.31 9.53
C TRP A 648 -9.36 12.01 10.90
N GLU A 649 -10.50 11.87 11.58
CA GLU A 649 -10.74 12.47 12.91
C GLU A 649 -9.78 11.89 13.95
N LYS A 650 -9.56 10.57 13.91
CA LYS A 650 -8.56 9.89 14.76
C LYS A 650 -7.15 10.39 14.45
N ASN A 651 -6.81 10.56 13.18
CA ASN A 651 -5.51 11.06 12.75
C ASN A 651 -5.24 12.48 13.28
N VAL A 652 -6.18 13.41 13.06
CA VAL A 652 -6.07 14.78 13.58
C VAL A 652 -5.96 14.80 15.11
N GLN A 653 -6.72 13.94 15.80
CA GLN A 653 -6.62 13.79 17.25
C GLN A 653 -5.24 13.27 17.69
N ASN A 654 -4.69 12.30 16.98
CA ASN A 654 -3.36 11.73 17.24
C ASN A 654 -2.24 12.76 17.02
N VAL A 655 -2.34 13.59 15.99
CA VAL A 655 -1.41 14.71 15.77
C VAL A 655 -1.49 15.73 16.91
N LEU A 656 -2.69 16.09 17.36
CA LEU A 656 -2.88 16.98 18.52
C LEU A 656 -2.27 16.38 19.81
N LEU A 657 -2.38 15.07 20.02
CA LEU A 657 -1.72 14.37 21.13
C LEU A 657 -0.20 14.44 21.00
N SER A 658 0.35 14.30 19.79
CA SER A 658 1.78 14.52 19.54
C SER A 658 2.19 15.95 19.89
N CYS A 659 1.43 16.98 19.51
CA CYS A 659 1.74 18.36 19.93
C CYS A 659 1.74 18.52 21.46
N ILE A 660 0.78 17.90 22.16
CA ILE A 660 0.72 17.94 23.64
C ILE A 660 1.95 17.26 24.23
N SER A 661 2.31 16.08 23.72
CA SER A 661 3.46 15.32 24.20
C SER A 661 4.78 16.07 23.95
N THR A 662 4.95 16.70 22.78
CA THR A 662 6.13 17.53 22.47
C THR A 662 6.24 18.70 23.43
N GLY A 663 5.13 19.39 23.71
CA GLY A 663 5.11 20.47 24.70
C GLY A 663 5.45 20.00 26.12
N LEU A 664 5.01 18.81 26.53
CA LEU A 664 5.35 18.23 27.83
C LEU A 664 6.84 17.87 27.94
N ALA A 665 7.43 17.32 26.87
CA ALA A 665 8.86 17.06 26.79
C ALA A 665 9.66 18.36 26.90
N GLY A 666 9.29 19.40 26.13
CA GLY A 666 9.89 20.74 26.22
C GLY A 666 9.78 21.34 27.62
N ALA A 667 8.60 21.28 28.24
CA ALA A 667 8.39 21.79 29.60
C ALA A 667 9.18 21.00 30.68
N THR A 668 9.42 19.71 30.46
CA THR A 668 10.28 18.90 31.35
C THR A 668 11.72 19.36 31.28
N LEU A 669 12.23 19.63 30.08
CA LEU A 669 13.58 20.16 29.87
C LEU A 669 13.72 21.62 30.32
N ALA A 670 12.67 22.44 30.22
CA ALA A 670 12.68 23.83 30.69
C ALA A 670 12.99 23.96 32.20
N LYS A 671 12.67 22.93 33.00
CA LYS A 671 13.04 22.89 34.43
C LYS A 671 14.55 22.94 34.66
N LEU A 672 15.35 22.54 33.67
CA LEU A 672 16.81 22.54 33.73
C LEU A 672 17.42 23.94 33.59
N GLU A 673 16.67 24.92 33.07
CA GLU A 673 17.14 26.29 32.84
C GLU A 673 17.74 26.91 34.10
N ASN A 674 17.08 26.71 35.24
CA ASN A 674 17.49 27.28 36.53
C ASN A 674 18.40 26.35 37.35
N SER A 675 18.79 25.18 36.79
CA SER A 675 19.63 24.23 37.50
C SER A 675 21.08 24.69 37.56
N LYS A 676 21.60 24.85 38.78
CA LYS A 676 23.02 25.16 39.02
C LYS A 676 23.95 23.98 38.71
N SER A 677 23.42 22.75 38.71
CA SER A 677 24.15 21.52 38.41
C SER A 677 23.94 21.04 36.97
N LEU A 678 23.40 21.88 36.07
CA LEU A 678 23.10 21.47 34.68
C LEU A 678 24.31 20.85 33.96
N SER A 679 25.50 21.43 34.11
CA SER A 679 26.73 20.87 33.53
C SER A 679 27.08 19.49 34.09
N GLU A 680 26.82 19.25 35.38
CA GLU A 680 27.04 17.95 36.03
C GLU A 680 26.02 16.92 35.55
N ILE A 681 24.75 17.31 35.41
CA ILE A 681 23.66 16.48 34.88
C ILE A 681 24.00 16.02 33.45
N VAL A 682 24.44 16.93 32.58
CA VAL A 682 24.83 16.60 31.21
C VAL A 682 26.06 15.71 31.18
N ALA A 683 27.09 16.01 31.98
CA ALA A 683 28.31 15.19 32.08
C ALA A 683 28.01 13.75 32.58
N ALA A 684 27.04 13.60 33.48
CA ALA A 684 26.58 12.32 33.99
C ALA A 684 25.63 11.56 33.04
N LYS A 685 25.25 12.17 31.90
CA LYS A 685 24.21 11.64 30.98
C LYS A 685 22.89 11.33 31.70
N ALA A 686 22.52 12.20 32.63
CA ALA A 686 21.32 12.06 33.45
C ALA A 686 20.03 12.42 32.69
N VAL A 687 20.11 13.21 31.62
CA VAL A 687 18.98 13.40 30.69
C VAL A 687 18.89 12.18 29.78
N LYS A 688 17.78 11.46 29.88
CA LYS A 688 17.50 10.28 29.07
C LYS A 688 16.32 10.54 28.15
N MET A 689 16.41 10.01 26.93
CA MET A 689 15.28 9.91 26.03
C MET A 689 14.99 8.46 25.70
N ALA A 690 13.71 8.14 25.58
CA ALA A 690 13.22 6.85 25.11
C ALA A 690 12.08 7.07 24.13
N GLU A 691 12.04 6.28 23.07
CA GLU A 691 11.03 6.40 22.03
C GLU A 691 10.07 5.24 22.11
N ALA A 692 8.79 5.49 21.86
CA ALA A 692 7.83 4.41 21.79
C ALA A 692 8.11 3.53 20.57
N GLU A 693 8.03 2.22 20.75
CA GLU A 693 8.03 1.24 19.66
C GLU A 693 6.90 1.55 18.66
N GLN A 694 7.08 1.08 17.43
CA GLN A 694 6.07 1.20 16.37
C GLN A 694 4.70 0.65 16.85
N GLY A 695 3.62 1.38 16.56
CA GLY A 695 2.26 1.02 17.04
C GLY A 695 1.92 1.47 18.48
N LYS A 696 2.91 1.89 19.29
CA LYS A 696 2.69 2.54 20.60
C LYS A 696 2.89 4.06 20.56
N LYS A 697 3.34 4.60 19.42
CA LYS A 697 3.42 6.04 19.15
C LYS A 697 2.00 6.61 19.02
N TYR A 698 1.80 7.87 19.40
CA TYR A 698 0.53 8.55 19.10
C TYR A 698 0.31 8.69 17.59
N HIS A 699 1.39 8.96 16.85
CA HIS A 699 1.37 9.12 15.41
C HIS A 699 2.69 8.67 14.79
N ASP A 700 2.65 8.03 13.62
CA ASP A 700 3.83 7.40 13.01
C ASP A 700 4.84 8.42 12.44
N TRP A 701 4.36 9.57 11.95
CA TRP A 701 5.25 10.61 11.39
C TRP A 701 5.85 11.57 12.44
N TRP A 702 5.27 11.63 13.64
CA TRP A 702 5.64 12.61 14.68
C TRP A 702 6.24 11.87 15.88
N VAL A 703 7.53 11.56 15.80
CA VAL A 703 8.22 10.74 16.79
C VAL A 703 8.65 11.59 17.98
N VAL A 704 7.75 11.68 18.96
CA VAL A 704 7.99 12.42 20.20
C VAL A 704 8.75 11.54 21.21
N PRO A 705 9.95 11.93 21.66
CA PRO A 705 10.67 11.19 22.68
C PRO A 705 10.02 11.39 24.06
N LYS A 706 9.97 10.32 24.85
CA LYS A 706 9.77 10.43 26.31
C LYS A 706 11.08 10.89 26.93
N VAL A 707 11.02 11.96 27.71
CA VAL A 707 12.19 12.58 28.31
C VAL A 707 12.12 12.45 29.83
N GLU A 708 13.20 11.97 30.42
CA GLU A 708 13.35 11.82 31.87
C GLU A 708 14.70 12.41 32.31
N VAL A 709 14.71 13.12 33.43
CA VAL A 709 15.95 13.59 34.08
C VAL A 709 16.14 12.75 35.32
N VAL A 710 17.20 11.94 35.34
CA VAL A 710 17.56 11.10 36.48
C VAL A 710 18.42 11.95 37.43
N GLU A 711 17.97 12.15 38.66
CA GLU A 711 18.74 12.86 39.69
C GLU A 711 20.01 12.11 40.14
#